data_AF-A0L815-F1
#
_entry.id   AF-A0L815-F1
#
_cell.length_a   1.000
_cell.length_b   1.000
_cell.length_c   1.000
_cell.angle_alpha   90.00
_cell.angle_beta   90.00
_cell.angle_gamma   90.00
#
_symmetry.space_group_name_H-M   'P 1'
#
loop_
_entity.id
_entity.type
_entity.pdbx_description
1 polymer ?
#
loop_
_entity_poly.entity_id
_entity_poly.type
_entity_poly.pdbx_seq_one_letter_code
_entity_poly.pdbx_strand_id
1 'polypeptide(L)'
;MESLFGSASPAFILIQLVNYTIAVILLIYSFRTDRQLFWTLVAGILMGFAIEYSQTSKVDPPYYYSEALVWLPGGVPLGVVLSWGTIFFSLFTTLRRLELSLWVMAPLAGFTATVLDLVTDPAFVSIGFWVWKVPPGWYGIPWSNYMGWYIIVAAFVASTQWMLKHFKPGQAGLFWEIVRAVLPVPITFVAFIGLMTAYVYLFQEHHWVPEQLVVGALLLLTGWLAAWQLRRADRSWPVNAFSLVTPIFLIITSLLILVLSPLHTTYPTLAVVMPALSALVLLVYLSPYLDVLLGRVHPAEPCEKCAHITWWAILATLLMVVSLYFGYLAPKRGLIGPVEIPQNDAFLPNEQVQWWYWTGHLKTESGREFGYEVVFFAFKTGLLMRDQLIQAAITDVEGQKFHFGQKVVLKLPEILDSKFDLTTQDGLKTGNIVVTAKGGGGLDHLHAEVDGYVLDAELKETKPVALHYGGDAHPYRFQGYTYYYSRPHMETTGTLSYQGKTEKITGTTWFDRQYGELYQAIVKGWQWFAIELEDNRQIMIYDILGNANEVERAGSLTGADGITRAISRFDFDVEILGEWTSPHTKCTYPSGWKVTVGDEVFTILPQVKDQELRAVHGYWAGPEYWEGTNTVTSDKVNGRAYVELNGYCRGIEGTWGIRNKKK
;
A
#
# COMPACT_ATOMS: atom_id res chain seq x y z
N MET A 1 -18.85 -8.84 -12.92
CA MET A 1 -17.46 -9.34 -12.79
C MET A 1 -16.67 -8.57 -11.73
N GLU A 2 -17.05 -7.33 -11.38
CA GLU A 2 -16.42 -6.54 -10.30
C GLU A 2 -16.70 -7.05 -8.87
N SER A 3 -17.71 -7.90 -8.66
CA SER A 3 -18.07 -8.42 -7.33
C SER A 3 -17.24 -9.63 -6.85
N LEU A 4 -16.32 -10.15 -7.67
CA LEU A 4 -15.53 -11.35 -7.36
C LEU A 4 -14.06 -11.05 -6.95
N PHE A 5 -13.58 -9.83 -7.19
CA PHE A 5 -12.19 -9.42 -7.00
C PHE A 5 -12.07 -8.13 -6.19
N GLY A 6 -12.72 -8.08 -5.02
CA GLY A 6 -12.68 -6.89 -4.15
C GLY A 6 -11.26 -6.40 -3.88
N SER A 7 -11.07 -5.06 -3.90
CA SER A 7 -9.94 -4.24 -3.41
C SER A 7 -8.48 -4.69 -3.67
N ALA A 8 -8.24 -5.80 -4.35
CA ALA A 8 -6.94 -6.44 -4.47
C ALA A 8 -6.10 -5.78 -5.56
N SER A 9 -4.83 -5.53 -5.28
CA SER A 9 -3.95 -4.89 -6.26
C SER A 9 -3.83 -5.75 -7.54
N PRO A 10 -3.73 -5.15 -8.75
CA PRO A 10 -3.54 -5.92 -9.98
C PRO A 10 -2.34 -6.88 -9.92
N ALA A 11 -1.26 -6.47 -9.24
CA ALA A 11 -0.08 -7.31 -9.01
C ALA A 11 -0.40 -8.52 -8.11
N PHE A 12 -1.16 -8.32 -7.04
CA PHE A 12 -1.62 -9.40 -6.15
C PHE A 12 -2.43 -10.43 -6.93
N ILE A 13 -3.45 -9.97 -7.67
CA ILE A 13 -4.33 -10.84 -8.48
C ILE A 13 -3.49 -11.66 -9.45
N LEU A 14 -2.55 -11.03 -10.17
CA LEU A 14 -1.70 -11.70 -11.15
C LEU A 14 -0.82 -12.78 -10.51
N ILE A 15 -0.13 -12.46 -9.41
CA ILE A 15 0.73 -13.43 -8.70
C ILE A 15 -0.08 -14.64 -8.26
N GLN A 16 -1.28 -14.42 -7.71
CA GLN A 16 -2.15 -15.51 -7.26
C GLN A 16 -2.67 -16.36 -8.43
N LEU A 17 -3.12 -15.75 -9.52
CA LEU A 17 -3.58 -16.48 -10.71
C LEU A 17 -2.49 -17.37 -11.32
N VAL A 18 -1.25 -16.88 -11.34
CA VAL A 18 -0.10 -17.67 -11.81
C VAL A 18 0.14 -18.84 -10.86
N ASN A 19 0.21 -18.58 -9.56
CA ASN A 19 0.42 -19.63 -8.57
C ASN A 19 -0.65 -20.73 -8.67
N TYR A 20 -1.92 -20.36 -8.89
CA TYR A 20 -3.01 -21.31 -9.10
C TYR A 20 -2.81 -22.11 -10.38
N THR A 21 -2.40 -21.44 -11.45
CA THR A 21 -2.13 -22.06 -12.75
C THR A 21 -0.99 -23.08 -12.64
N ILE A 22 0.11 -22.73 -11.96
CA ILE A 22 1.23 -23.65 -11.70
C ILE A 22 0.73 -24.87 -10.93
N ALA A 23 -0.02 -24.67 -9.86
CA ALA A 23 -0.55 -25.78 -9.07
C ALA A 23 -1.45 -26.73 -9.87
N VAL A 24 -2.35 -26.19 -10.71
CA VAL A 24 -3.22 -26.97 -11.59
C VAL A 24 -2.40 -27.75 -12.63
N ILE A 25 -1.42 -27.12 -13.26
CA ILE A 25 -0.52 -27.79 -14.23
C ILE A 25 0.21 -28.95 -13.56
N LEU A 26 0.77 -28.74 -12.36
CA LEU A 26 1.50 -29.77 -11.64
C LEU A 26 0.59 -30.91 -11.15
N LEU A 27 -0.64 -30.62 -10.72
CA LEU A 27 -1.66 -31.63 -10.41
C LEU A 27 -2.00 -32.48 -11.64
N ILE A 28 -2.27 -31.86 -12.79
CA ILE A 28 -2.59 -32.59 -14.04
C ILE A 28 -1.40 -33.41 -14.51
N TYR A 29 -0.21 -32.82 -14.51
CA TYR A 29 1.02 -33.49 -14.93
C TYR A 29 1.30 -34.72 -14.06
N SER A 30 1.32 -34.54 -12.73
CA SER A 30 1.62 -35.62 -11.79
C SER A 30 0.56 -36.71 -11.84
N PHE A 31 -0.73 -36.37 -11.93
CA PHE A 31 -1.80 -37.35 -12.07
C PHE A 31 -1.60 -38.27 -13.29
N ARG A 32 -1.07 -37.72 -14.40
CA ARG A 32 -0.85 -38.47 -15.65
C ARG A 32 0.46 -39.24 -15.69
N THR A 33 1.48 -38.81 -14.95
CA THR A 33 2.85 -39.31 -15.11
C THR A 33 3.34 -40.13 -13.92
N ASP A 34 2.98 -39.73 -12.71
CA ASP A 34 3.41 -40.38 -11.47
C ASP A 34 2.38 -40.11 -10.36
N ARG A 35 1.53 -41.12 -10.10
CA ARG A 35 0.49 -41.10 -9.07
C ARG A 35 1.05 -40.84 -7.67
N GLN A 36 2.29 -41.27 -7.39
CA GLN A 36 2.92 -41.00 -6.11
C GLN A 36 3.28 -39.52 -5.98
N LEU A 37 3.81 -38.89 -7.03
CA LEU A 37 4.05 -37.44 -7.05
C LEU A 37 2.74 -36.65 -6.92
N PHE A 38 1.65 -37.11 -7.54
CA PHE A 38 0.33 -36.49 -7.41
C PHE A 38 -0.13 -36.48 -5.95
N TRP A 39 -0.12 -37.64 -5.30
CA TRP A 39 -0.53 -37.71 -3.90
C TRP A 39 0.43 -37.00 -2.96
N THR A 40 1.72 -36.90 -3.30
CA THR A 40 2.69 -36.11 -2.53
C THR A 40 2.38 -34.61 -2.63
N LEU A 41 2.01 -34.12 -3.82
CA LEU A 41 1.56 -32.73 -4.01
C LEU A 41 0.28 -32.47 -3.19
N VAL A 42 -0.72 -33.35 -3.28
CA VAL A 42 -1.96 -33.25 -2.48
C VAL A 42 -1.66 -33.26 -0.98
N ALA A 43 -0.78 -34.15 -0.51
CA ALA A 43 -0.37 -34.19 0.88
C ALA A 43 0.37 -32.92 1.31
N GLY A 44 1.16 -32.32 0.41
CA GLY A 44 1.80 -31.02 0.61
C GLY A 44 0.79 -29.87 0.75
N ILE A 45 -0.28 -29.87 -0.06
CA ILE A 45 -1.41 -28.93 0.08
C ILE A 45 -2.08 -29.12 1.45
N LEU A 46 -2.39 -30.36 1.83
CA LEU A 46 -3.01 -30.65 3.14
C LEU A 46 -2.10 -30.22 4.31
N MET A 47 -0.79 -30.46 4.19
CA MET A 47 0.20 -30.01 5.15
C MET A 47 0.22 -28.48 5.25
N GLY A 48 0.30 -27.79 4.12
CA GLY A 48 0.25 -26.33 4.05
C GLY A 48 -0.99 -25.77 4.73
N PHE A 49 -2.17 -26.33 4.46
CA PHE A 49 -3.38 -25.90 5.14
C PHE A 49 -3.31 -26.14 6.66
N ALA A 50 -2.87 -27.32 7.10
CA ALA A 50 -2.77 -27.64 8.52
C ALA A 50 -1.83 -26.69 9.28
N ILE A 51 -0.66 -26.36 8.69
CA ILE A 51 0.29 -25.46 9.33
C ILE A 51 -0.23 -24.01 9.36
N GLU A 52 -0.72 -23.50 8.22
CA GLU A 52 -1.23 -22.13 8.15
C GLU A 52 -2.44 -21.93 9.04
N TYR A 53 -3.37 -22.88 9.03
CA TYR A 53 -4.54 -22.85 9.91
C TYR A 53 -4.11 -22.83 11.38
N SER A 54 -3.11 -23.63 11.77
CA SER A 54 -2.64 -23.68 13.15
C SER A 54 -2.07 -22.34 13.66
N GLN A 55 -1.59 -21.47 12.77
CA GLN A 55 -1.06 -20.15 13.12
C GLN A 55 -2.11 -19.06 13.01
N THR A 56 -2.84 -19.02 11.89
CA THR A 56 -3.76 -17.92 11.54
C THR A 56 -5.12 -18.01 12.22
N SER A 57 -5.57 -19.20 12.63
CA SER A 57 -6.87 -19.38 13.30
C SER A 57 -6.85 -19.08 14.81
N LYS A 58 -5.70 -18.72 15.38
CA LYS A 58 -5.56 -18.36 16.79
C LYS A 58 -6.37 -17.09 17.11
N VAL A 59 -6.79 -16.95 18.37
CA VAL A 59 -7.46 -15.73 18.86
C VAL A 59 -6.59 -14.49 18.63
N ASP A 60 -5.28 -14.64 18.86
CA ASP A 60 -4.27 -13.65 18.48
C ASP A 60 -3.20 -14.32 17.60
N PRO A 61 -3.34 -14.24 16.26
CA PRO A 61 -2.41 -14.89 15.36
C PRO A 61 -1.10 -14.09 15.25
N PRO A 62 0.07 -14.76 15.14
CA PRO A 62 1.37 -14.10 15.07
C PRO A 62 1.58 -13.28 13.79
N TYR A 63 0.84 -13.62 12.72
CA TYR A 63 0.74 -12.88 11.48
C TYR A 63 -0.65 -13.10 10.86
N TYR A 64 -1.03 -12.25 9.91
CA TYR A 64 -2.25 -12.42 9.12
C TYR A 64 -2.01 -12.07 7.66
N TYR A 65 -2.83 -12.65 6.77
CA TYR A 65 -2.84 -12.31 5.35
C TYR A 65 -3.77 -11.13 5.09
N SER A 66 -3.33 -10.19 4.26
CA SER A 66 -4.10 -8.97 3.94
C SER A 66 -5.16 -9.22 2.87
N GLU A 67 -4.84 -10.03 1.87
CA GLU A 67 -5.64 -10.28 0.68
C GLU A 67 -5.63 -11.78 0.32
N ALA A 68 -6.72 -12.26 -0.26
CA ALA A 68 -6.80 -13.56 -0.92
C ALA A 68 -7.85 -13.56 -2.02
N LEU A 69 -7.55 -14.20 -3.16
CA LEU A 69 -8.57 -14.48 -4.19
C LEU A 69 -9.62 -15.48 -3.68
N VAL A 70 -9.17 -16.46 -2.91
CA VAL A 70 -10.03 -17.47 -2.27
C VAL A 70 -9.54 -17.68 -0.85
N TRP A 71 -10.43 -17.44 0.11
CA TRP A 71 -10.21 -17.70 1.53
C TRP A 71 -10.64 -19.13 1.88
N LEU A 72 -9.81 -19.82 2.65
CA LEU A 72 -10.12 -21.06 3.34
C LEU A 72 -10.43 -20.77 4.82
N PRO A 73 -11.04 -21.72 5.55
CA PRO A 73 -11.30 -21.56 6.99
C PRO A 73 -10.06 -21.14 7.77
N GLY A 74 -10.24 -20.34 8.82
CA GLY A 74 -9.16 -19.88 9.70
C GLY A 74 -8.33 -18.72 9.16
N GLY A 75 -8.77 -18.05 8.08
CA GLY A 75 -8.03 -16.92 7.49
C GLY A 75 -6.85 -17.36 6.62
N VAL A 76 -6.92 -18.56 6.05
CA VAL A 76 -5.84 -19.15 5.23
C VAL A 76 -6.11 -18.88 3.74
N PRO A 77 -5.21 -18.22 2.99
CA PRO A 77 -5.36 -18.06 1.55
C PRO A 77 -5.14 -19.37 0.81
N LEU A 78 -6.04 -19.71 -0.12
CA LEU A 78 -5.87 -20.90 -0.97
C LEU A 78 -4.52 -20.88 -1.71
N GLY A 79 -4.06 -19.70 -2.13
CA GLY A 79 -2.79 -19.56 -2.83
C GLY A 79 -1.59 -20.04 -2.04
N VAL A 80 -1.50 -19.68 -0.77
CA VAL A 80 -0.41 -20.10 0.11
C VAL A 80 -0.40 -21.62 0.24
N VAL A 81 -1.58 -22.22 0.43
CA VAL A 81 -1.74 -23.67 0.54
C VAL A 81 -1.32 -24.39 -0.75
N LEU A 82 -1.69 -23.84 -1.91
CA LEU A 82 -1.24 -24.36 -3.20
C LEU A 82 0.28 -24.24 -3.36
N SER A 83 0.88 -23.13 -2.94
CA SER A 83 2.34 -22.93 -2.97
C SER A 83 3.07 -23.96 -2.11
N TRP A 84 2.58 -24.31 -0.92
CA TRP A 84 3.13 -25.40 -0.12
C TRP A 84 3.19 -26.71 -0.92
N GLY A 85 2.08 -27.08 -1.57
CA GLY A 85 2.00 -28.28 -2.42
C GLY A 85 3.02 -28.28 -3.56
N THR A 86 3.15 -27.16 -4.27
CA THR A 86 4.06 -27.05 -5.41
C THR A 86 5.52 -26.96 -5.00
N ILE A 87 5.83 -26.38 -3.83
CA ILE A 87 7.17 -26.39 -3.22
C ILE A 87 7.57 -27.82 -2.87
N PHE A 88 6.70 -28.56 -2.18
CA PHE A 88 6.96 -29.97 -1.86
C PHE A 88 7.13 -30.82 -3.11
N PHE A 89 6.29 -30.63 -4.12
CA PHE A 89 6.42 -31.31 -5.41
C PHE A 89 7.80 -31.06 -6.05
N SER A 90 8.21 -29.80 -6.17
CA SER A 90 9.49 -29.41 -6.76
C SER A 90 10.68 -29.99 -5.99
N LEU A 91 10.71 -29.79 -4.66
CA LEU A 91 11.77 -30.31 -3.79
C LEU A 91 11.88 -31.82 -3.90
N PHE A 92 10.76 -32.52 -3.77
CA PHE A 92 10.75 -33.97 -3.73
C PHE A 92 11.16 -34.59 -5.05
N THR A 93 10.75 -34.00 -6.17
CA THR A 93 11.16 -34.42 -7.51
C THR A 93 12.67 -34.24 -7.72
N THR A 94 13.22 -33.10 -7.28
CA THR A 94 14.66 -32.82 -7.37
C THR A 94 15.47 -33.76 -6.49
N LEU A 95 15.12 -33.87 -5.20
CA LEU A 95 15.94 -34.59 -4.24
C LEU A 95 15.94 -36.11 -4.47
N ARG A 96 14.86 -36.69 -5.02
CA ARG A 96 14.82 -38.11 -5.40
C ARG A 96 15.83 -38.46 -6.49
N ARG A 97 16.13 -37.54 -7.41
CA ARG A 97 17.10 -37.74 -8.50
C ARG A 97 18.55 -37.73 -8.02
N LEU A 98 18.80 -37.19 -6.83
CA LEU A 98 20.12 -37.15 -6.23
C LEU A 98 20.45 -38.44 -5.45
N GLU A 99 19.49 -39.37 -5.33
CA GLU A 99 19.65 -40.68 -4.68
C GLU A 99 20.30 -40.62 -3.28
N LEU A 100 20.01 -39.56 -2.54
CA LEU A 100 20.60 -39.31 -1.23
C LEU A 100 20.02 -40.23 -0.16
N SER A 101 20.83 -40.57 0.85
CA SER A 101 20.31 -41.22 2.06
C SER A 101 19.32 -40.31 2.79
N LEU A 102 18.36 -40.92 3.51
CA LEU A 102 17.32 -40.17 4.24
C LEU A 102 17.90 -39.10 5.19
N TRP A 103 19.01 -39.43 5.87
CA TRP A 103 19.71 -38.56 6.81
C TRP A 103 20.37 -37.33 6.17
N VAL A 104 20.53 -37.33 4.86
CA VAL A 104 21.02 -36.18 4.09
C VAL A 104 19.86 -35.49 3.39
N MET A 105 18.97 -36.29 2.79
CA MET A 105 17.85 -35.79 1.99
C MET A 105 16.90 -34.90 2.80
N ALA A 106 16.53 -35.30 4.02
CA ALA A 106 15.62 -34.54 4.85
C ALA A 106 16.23 -33.21 5.34
N PRO A 107 17.43 -33.18 5.94
CA PRO A 107 18.11 -31.93 6.27
C PRO A 107 18.36 -31.01 5.07
N LEU A 108 18.68 -31.56 3.90
CA LEU A 108 18.82 -30.78 2.67
C LEU A 108 17.49 -30.19 2.21
N ALA A 109 16.38 -30.93 2.34
CA ALA A 109 15.05 -30.39 2.04
C ALA A 109 14.71 -29.21 2.96
N GLY A 110 14.93 -29.36 4.27
CA GLY A 110 14.75 -28.29 5.25
C GLY A 110 15.62 -27.07 4.92
N PHE A 111 16.90 -27.29 4.61
CA PHE A 111 17.82 -26.24 4.17
C PHE A 111 17.29 -25.51 2.92
N THR A 112 16.97 -26.24 1.84
CA THR A 112 16.55 -25.63 0.58
C THR A 112 15.26 -24.83 0.72
N ALA A 113 14.29 -25.33 1.48
CA ALA A 113 13.05 -24.61 1.74
C ALA A 113 13.28 -23.37 2.62
N THR A 114 14.12 -23.46 3.64
CA THR A 114 14.43 -22.32 4.52
C THR A 114 15.19 -21.23 3.77
N VAL A 115 16.12 -21.58 2.88
CA VAL A 115 16.83 -20.58 2.06
C VAL A 115 15.90 -19.96 1.03
N LEU A 116 14.95 -20.73 0.47
CA LEU A 116 13.90 -20.18 -0.37
C LEU A 116 13.04 -19.18 0.42
N ASP A 117 12.67 -19.53 1.64
CA ASP A 117 11.87 -18.69 2.55
C ASP A 117 12.60 -17.40 2.94
N LEU A 118 13.90 -17.47 3.23
CA LEU A 118 14.76 -16.30 3.48
C LEU A 118 14.82 -15.32 2.30
N VAL A 119 14.48 -15.75 1.09
CA VAL A 119 14.32 -14.92 -0.11
C VAL A 119 12.88 -14.44 -0.26
N THR A 120 11.89 -15.34 -0.11
CA THR A 120 10.48 -15.02 -0.40
C THR A 120 9.85 -14.14 0.67
N ASP A 121 10.04 -14.45 1.95
CA ASP A 121 9.34 -13.76 3.04
C ASP A 121 9.60 -12.26 3.06
N PRO A 122 10.86 -11.77 3.03
CA PRO A 122 11.13 -10.33 2.99
C PRO A 122 10.46 -9.63 1.80
N ALA A 123 10.41 -10.28 0.63
CA ALA A 123 9.74 -9.73 -0.53
C ALA A 123 8.24 -9.61 -0.34
N PHE A 124 7.55 -10.71 -0.02
CA PHE A 124 6.09 -10.70 0.08
C PHE A 124 5.57 -9.90 1.28
N VAL A 125 6.29 -9.87 2.41
CA VAL A 125 5.97 -8.99 3.54
C VAL A 125 6.09 -7.52 3.15
N SER A 126 7.10 -7.15 2.36
CA SER A 126 7.33 -5.74 1.97
C SER A 126 6.22 -5.13 1.10
N ILE A 127 5.49 -5.98 0.38
CA ILE A 127 4.31 -5.58 -0.41
C ILE A 127 2.99 -5.94 0.28
N GLY A 128 3.07 -6.30 1.57
CA GLY A 128 1.91 -6.48 2.43
C GLY A 128 1.11 -7.75 2.17
N PHE A 129 1.62 -8.78 1.48
CA PHE A 129 0.87 -10.04 1.29
C PHE A 129 0.52 -10.72 2.62
N TRP A 130 1.41 -10.63 3.61
CA TRP A 130 1.13 -10.95 5.01
C TRP A 130 1.90 -10.02 5.94
N VAL A 131 1.35 -9.82 7.14
CA VAL A 131 1.84 -8.84 8.13
C VAL A 131 2.11 -9.55 9.45
N TRP A 132 3.34 -9.40 9.96
CA TRP A 132 3.78 -9.96 11.25
C TRP A 132 3.50 -9.00 12.40
N LYS A 133 3.11 -9.53 13.57
CA LYS A 133 2.78 -8.74 14.77
C LYS A 133 3.91 -8.62 15.81
N VAL A 134 5.00 -9.36 15.64
CA VAL A 134 6.03 -9.63 16.68
C VAL A 134 7.33 -8.85 16.38
N PRO A 135 8.16 -8.46 17.38
CA PRO A 135 9.43 -7.70 17.22
C PRO A 135 10.43 -8.28 16.20
N PRO A 136 11.43 -7.48 15.75
CA PRO A 136 12.11 -7.73 14.49
C PRO A 136 13.08 -8.93 14.56
N GLY A 137 12.91 -9.87 13.62
CA GLY A 137 13.91 -10.87 13.24
C GLY A 137 14.56 -10.53 11.89
N TRP A 138 14.68 -11.50 10.98
CA TRP A 138 15.17 -11.28 9.61
C TRP A 138 14.23 -10.34 8.86
N TYR A 139 14.60 -9.05 8.73
CA TYR A 139 13.84 -8.01 8.02
C TYR A 139 12.35 -7.92 8.41
N GLY A 140 12.06 -8.09 9.71
CA GLY A 140 10.70 -8.04 10.26
C GLY A 140 10.00 -9.39 10.39
N ILE A 141 10.68 -10.49 10.08
CA ILE A 141 10.16 -11.86 10.22
C ILE A 141 10.90 -12.60 11.35
N PRO A 142 10.22 -13.24 12.31
CA PRO A 142 10.86 -13.89 13.44
C PRO A 142 11.70 -15.12 13.02
N TRP A 143 12.83 -15.34 13.70
CA TRP A 143 13.72 -16.49 13.40
C TRP A 143 13.07 -17.85 13.61
N SER A 144 12.10 -17.92 14.51
CA SER A 144 11.25 -19.10 14.72
C SER A 144 10.45 -19.50 13.46
N ASN A 145 10.14 -18.57 12.55
CA ASN A 145 9.54 -18.88 11.26
C ASN A 145 10.48 -19.74 10.41
N TYR A 146 11.73 -19.30 10.24
CA TYR A 146 12.73 -20.01 9.44
C TYR A 146 13.11 -21.36 10.04
N MET A 147 13.20 -21.45 11.38
CA MET A 147 13.35 -22.74 12.04
C MET A 147 12.13 -23.65 11.78
N GLY A 148 10.92 -23.07 11.80
CA GLY A 148 9.70 -23.77 11.46
C GLY A 148 9.72 -24.37 10.06
N TRP A 149 10.09 -23.56 9.05
CA TRP A 149 10.28 -23.99 7.66
C TRP A 149 11.30 -25.12 7.54
N TYR A 150 12.43 -25.03 8.25
CA TYR A 150 13.42 -26.09 8.26
C TYR A 150 12.85 -27.41 8.78
N ILE A 151 12.24 -27.38 9.97
CA ILE A 151 11.73 -28.57 10.66
C ILE A 151 10.57 -29.19 9.89
N ILE A 152 9.59 -28.40 9.46
CA ILE A 152 8.39 -28.92 8.81
C ILE A 152 8.74 -29.62 7.51
N VAL A 153 9.60 -29.03 6.68
CA VAL A 153 9.98 -29.60 5.39
C VAL A 153 10.88 -30.82 5.56
N ALA A 154 11.86 -30.75 6.47
CA ALA A 154 12.73 -31.89 6.74
C ALA A 154 11.92 -33.09 7.28
N ALA A 155 11.01 -32.86 8.23
CA ALA A 155 10.17 -33.90 8.81
C ALA A 155 9.17 -34.46 7.78
N PHE A 156 8.59 -33.62 6.92
CA PHE A 156 7.68 -34.07 5.86
C PHE A 156 8.39 -34.95 4.83
N VAL A 157 9.57 -34.54 4.38
CA VAL A 157 10.38 -35.33 3.44
C VAL A 157 10.84 -36.63 4.11
N ALA A 158 11.26 -36.57 5.38
CA ALA A 158 11.68 -37.76 6.13
C ALA A 158 10.56 -38.79 6.27
N SER A 159 9.38 -38.36 6.73
CA SER A 159 8.22 -39.24 6.95
C SER A 159 7.68 -39.80 5.63
N THR A 160 7.61 -38.97 4.57
CA THR A 160 7.17 -39.40 3.25
C THR A 160 8.13 -40.45 2.66
N GLN A 161 9.44 -40.20 2.69
CA GLN A 161 10.43 -41.16 2.19
C GLN A 161 10.47 -42.45 3.03
N TRP A 162 10.31 -42.33 4.35
CA TRP A 162 10.21 -43.49 5.21
C TRP A 162 9.01 -44.36 4.85
N MET A 163 7.82 -43.77 4.65
CA MET A 163 6.62 -44.47 4.22
C MET A 163 6.85 -45.19 2.89
N LEU A 164 7.50 -44.54 1.93
CA LEU A 164 7.72 -45.11 0.60
C LEU A 164 8.72 -46.27 0.60
N LYS A 165 9.73 -46.20 1.46
CA LYS A 165 10.73 -47.26 1.59
C LYS A 165 10.13 -48.52 2.23
N HIS A 166 9.29 -48.35 3.24
CA HIS A 166 8.75 -49.46 4.03
C HIS A 166 7.46 -50.05 3.46
N PHE A 167 6.69 -49.26 2.71
CA PHE A 167 5.45 -49.70 2.09
C PHE A 167 5.58 -49.64 0.56
N LYS A 168 6.24 -50.67 -0.01
CA LYS A 168 6.56 -50.76 -1.46
C LYS A 168 5.30 -50.81 -2.33
N PRO A 169 5.37 -50.37 -3.60
CA PRO A 169 4.27 -50.53 -4.55
C PRO A 169 4.18 -52.00 -4.96
N GLY A 170 3.26 -52.73 -4.32
CA GLY A 170 2.94 -54.11 -4.70
C GLY A 170 1.77 -54.62 -3.87
N GLN A 171 0.61 -54.79 -4.51
CA GLN A 171 -0.67 -55.35 -4.02
C GLN A 171 -1.66 -54.43 -3.30
N ALA A 172 -1.33 -53.17 -3.06
CA ALA A 172 -2.15 -52.27 -2.26
C ALA A 172 -2.87 -51.25 -3.17
N GLY A 173 -4.20 -51.40 -3.35
CA GLY A 173 -5.02 -50.54 -4.23
C GLY A 173 -5.02 -49.05 -3.85
N LEU A 174 -5.80 -48.22 -4.56
CA LEU A 174 -5.87 -46.74 -4.41
C LEU A 174 -5.84 -46.26 -2.95
N PHE A 175 -6.54 -46.95 -2.05
CA PHE A 175 -6.53 -46.67 -0.62
C PHE A 175 -5.12 -46.57 -0.02
N TRP A 176 -4.26 -47.56 -0.27
CA TRP A 176 -2.91 -47.59 0.30
C TRP A 176 -1.94 -46.64 -0.41
N GLU A 177 -2.19 -46.28 -1.66
CA GLU A 177 -1.48 -45.17 -2.31
C GLU A 177 -1.75 -43.84 -1.59
N ILE A 178 -3.04 -43.56 -1.30
CA ILE A 178 -3.45 -42.36 -0.56
C ILE A 178 -2.87 -42.38 0.85
N VAL A 179 -3.02 -43.49 1.58
CA VAL A 179 -2.51 -43.60 2.96
C VAL A 179 -1.01 -43.34 3.02
N ARG A 180 -0.22 -43.90 2.09
CA ARG A 180 1.25 -43.70 2.07
C ARG A 180 1.66 -42.24 1.88
N ALA A 181 0.88 -41.48 1.12
CA ALA A 181 1.18 -40.09 0.85
C ALA A 181 0.61 -39.13 1.91
N VAL A 182 -0.58 -39.42 2.44
CA VAL A 182 -1.30 -38.53 3.37
C VAL A 182 -0.95 -38.79 4.84
N LEU A 183 -0.65 -40.02 5.25
CA LEU A 183 -0.26 -40.33 6.63
C LEU A 183 1.01 -39.58 7.12
N PRO A 184 2.01 -39.28 6.26
CA PRO A 184 3.07 -38.32 6.58
C PRO A 184 2.59 -36.98 7.14
N VAL A 185 1.39 -36.50 6.78
CA VAL A 185 0.87 -35.19 7.23
C VAL A 185 0.70 -35.13 8.76
N PRO A 186 -0.16 -35.96 9.41
CA PRO A 186 -0.29 -35.93 10.86
C PRO A 186 0.99 -36.32 11.60
N ILE A 187 1.79 -37.26 11.07
CA ILE A 187 3.07 -37.66 11.68
C ILE A 187 4.00 -36.44 11.76
N THR A 188 4.14 -35.73 10.65
CA THR A 188 4.99 -34.56 10.54
C THR A 188 4.46 -33.41 11.39
N PHE A 189 3.14 -33.18 11.41
CA PHE A 189 2.54 -32.11 12.19
C PHE A 189 2.79 -32.31 13.70
N VAL A 190 2.64 -33.54 14.21
CA VAL A 190 2.94 -33.86 15.62
C VAL A 190 4.43 -33.67 15.92
N ALA A 191 5.32 -34.16 15.06
CA ALA A 191 6.76 -33.97 15.22
C ALA A 191 7.15 -32.49 15.21
N PHE A 192 6.57 -31.71 14.30
CA PHE A 192 6.77 -30.27 14.19
C PHE A 192 6.34 -29.54 15.45
N ILE A 193 5.13 -29.80 15.97
CA ILE A 193 4.63 -29.17 17.20
C ILE A 193 5.55 -29.50 18.38
N GLY A 194 5.97 -30.76 18.53
CA GLY A 194 6.89 -31.16 19.60
C GLY A 194 8.23 -30.45 19.52
N LEU A 195 8.86 -30.43 18.34
CA LEU A 195 10.16 -29.79 18.13
C LEU A 195 10.09 -28.27 18.24
N MET A 196 9.04 -27.63 17.71
CA MET A 196 8.86 -26.18 17.82
C MET A 196 8.52 -25.75 19.24
N THR A 197 7.75 -26.54 19.99
CA THR A 197 7.49 -26.26 21.42
C THR A 197 8.78 -26.31 22.21
N ALA A 198 9.63 -27.33 21.97
CA ALA A 198 10.93 -27.43 22.60
C ALA A 198 11.86 -26.27 22.19
N TYR A 199 11.87 -25.89 20.91
CA TYR A 199 12.61 -24.73 20.42
C TYR A 199 12.17 -23.45 21.12
N VAL A 200 10.88 -23.12 21.07
CA VAL A 200 10.33 -21.89 21.67
C VAL A 200 10.61 -21.86 23.18
N TYR A 201 10.42 -22.98 23.89
CA TYR A 201 10.73 -23.08 25.31
C TYR A 201 12.21 -22.77 25.60
N LEU A 202 13.14 -23.35 24.83
CA LEU A 202 14.58 -23.12 25.02
C LEU A 202 14.97 -21.64 24.81
N PHE A 203 14.36 -20.95 23.84
CA PHE A 203 14.71 -19.55 23.55
C PHE A 203 13.96 -18.53 24.39
N GLN A 204 12.76 -18.87 24.90
CA GLN A 204 12.02 -18.02 25.84
C GLN A 204 12.59 -18.11 27.26
N GLU A 205 13.03 -19.28 27.73
CA GLU A 205 13.45 -19.45 29.12
C GLU A 205 14.95 -19.24 29.35
N HIS A 206 15.80 -19.51 28.35
CA HIS A 206 17.23 -19.63 28.60
C HIS A 206 18.15 -18.58 27.96
N HIS A 207 17.68 -17.73 27.02
CA HIS A 207 18.34 -16.54 26.40
C HIS A 207 19.87 -16.55 26.12
N TRP A 208 20.54 -17.68 26.27
CA TRP A 208 22.00 -17.85 26.27
C TRP A 208 22.62 -17.79 24.87
N VAL A 209 21.82 -18.04 23.82
CA VAL A 209 22.26 -17.98 22.43
C VAL A 209 21.19 -17.25 21.61
N PRO A 210 21.56 -16.26 20.77
CA PRO A 210 20.63 -15.64 19.84
C PRO A 210 20.10 -16.62 18.78
N GLU A 211 18.80 -16.57 18.48
CA GLU A 211 18.13 -17.47 17.50
C GLU A 211 18.81 -17.45 16.12
N GLN A 212 19.24 -16.28 15.65
CA GLN A 212 19.92 -16.12 14.36
C GLN A 212 21.22 -16.94 14.26
N LEU A 213 21.93 -17.12 15.36
CA LEU A 213 23.17 -17.91 15.36
C LEU A 213 22.87 -19.40 15.26
N VAL A 214 21.78 -19.85 15.87
CA VAL A 214 21.36 -21.26 15.81
C VAL A 214 20.83 -21.61 14.43
N VAL A 215 19.95 -20.78 13.87
CA VAL A 215 19.47 -20.95 12.48
C VAL A 215 20.65 -20.87 11.51
N GLY A 216 21.51 -19.86 11.66
CA GLY A 216 22.70 -19.69 10.81
C GLY A 216 23.67 -20.88 10.87
N ALA A 217 23.99 -21.37 12.07
CA ALA A 217 24.87 -22.52 12.25
C ALA A 217 24.25 -23.80 11.66
N LEU A 218 22.94 -24.02 11.83
CA LEU A 218 22.22 -25.14 11.22
C LEU A 218 22.29 -25.09 9.69
N LEU A 219 22.05 -23.92 9.08
CA LEU A 219 22.11 -23.74 7.63
C LEU A 219 23.55 -23.92 7.10
N LEU A 220 24.56 -23.41 7.81
CA LEU A 220 25.96 -23.61 7.42
C LEU A 220 26.38 -25.08 7.49
N LEU A 221 26.04 -25.78 8.57
CA LEU A 221 26.35 -27.19 8.74
C LEU A 221 25.67 -28.04 7.65
N THR A 222 24.38 -27.82 7.43
CA THR A 222 23.60 -28.57 6.45
C THR A 222 24.02 -28.25 5.01
N GLY A 223 24.30 -26.99 4.70
CA GLY A 223 24.85 -26.56 3.42
C GLY A 223 26.22 -27.18 3.14
N TRP A 224 27.10 -27.24 4.14
CA TRP A 224 28.42 -27.88 4.01
C TRP A 224 28.30 -29.40 3.74
N LEU A 225 27.47 -30.10 4.51
CA LEU A 225 27.19 -31.52 4.31
C LEU A 225 26.55 -31.80 2.94
N ALA A 226 25.61 -30.95 2.54
CA ALA A 226 24.95 -31.05 1.24
C ALA A 226 25.92 -30.83 0.09
N ALA A 227 26.78 -29.80 0.15
CA ALA A 227 27.79 -29.54 -0.87
C ALA A 227 28.74 -30.73 -1.06
N TRP A 228 29.10 -31.42 0.03
CA TRP A 228 29.92 -32.63 -0.04
C TRP A 228 29.20 -33.80 -0.72
N GLN A 229 27.93 -34.04 -0.40
CA GLN A 229 27.12 -35.11 -0.99
C GLN A 229 26.77 -34.83 -2.46
N LEU A 230 26.43 -33.59 -2.80
CA LEU A 230 26.11 -33.15 -4.16
C LEU A 230 27.27 -33.30 -5.15
N ARG A 231 28.52 -33.40 -4.66
CA ARG A 231 29.69 -33.73 -5.51
C ARG A 231 29.65 -35.16 -6.04
N ARG A 232 28.89 -36.05 -5.40
CA ARG A 232 28.80 -37.48 -5.72
C ARG A 232 27.48 -37.88 -6.38
N ALA A 233 26.51 -36.96 -6.42
CA ALA A 233 25.21 -37.21 -7.04
C ALA A 233 25.33 -37.27 -8.56
N ASP A 234 24.47 -38.05 -9.20
CA ASP A 234 24.32 -38.08 -10.65
C ASP A 234 23.73 -36.75 -11.16
N ARG A 235 24.37 -36.18 -12.19
CA ARG A 235 24.06 -34.87 -12.77
C ARG A 235 23.64 -34.94 -14.24
N SER A 236 23.44 -36.17 -14.73
CA SER A 236 23.14 -36.48 -16.13
C SER A 236 21.63 -36.57 -16.42
N TRP A 237 20.77 -36.29 -15.42
CA TRP A 237 19.33 -36.36 -15.62
C TRP A 237 18.86 -35.32 -16.64
N PRO A 238 17.87 -35.65 -17.49
CA PRO A 238 17.25 -34.66 -18.37
C PRO A 238 16.53 -33.58 -17.53
N VAL A 239 16.65 -32.33 -18.01
CA VAL A 239 16.03 -31.16 -17.37
C VAL A 239 14.53 -31.38 -17.24
N ASN A 240 14.00 -31.24 -16.02
CA ASN A 240 12.58 -31.30 -15.76
C ASN A 240 12.05 -29.93 -15.37
N ALA A 241 11.44 -29.23 -16.33
CA ALA A 241 10.89 -27.89 -16.10
C ALA A 241 9.79 -27.87 -15.02
N PHE A 242 9.03 -28.96 -14.83
CA PHE A 242 8.00 -29.03 -13.79
C PHE A 242 8.60 -29.02 -12.38
N SER A 243 9.80 -29.57 -12.18
CA SER A 243 10.51 -29.44 -10.90
C SER A 243 11.04 -28.03 -10.65
N LEU A 244 11.26 -27.25 -11.71
CA LEU A 244 11.89 -25.94 -11.65
C LEU A 244 10.88 -24.77 -11.64
N VAL A 245 9.66 -24.96 -12.14
CA VAL A 245 8.69 -23.87 -12.33
C VAL A 245 8.36 -23.14 -11.03
N THR A 246 8.12 -23.86 -9.94
CA THR A 246 7.78 -23.27 -8.62
C THR A 246 8.92 -22.45 -8.03
N PRO A 247 10.13 -23.00 -7.82
CA PRO A 247 11.22 -22.21 -7.24
C PRO A 247 11.64 -21.05 -8.14
N ILE A 248 11.62 -21.22 -9.47
CA ILE A 248 11.90 -20.12 -10.40
C ILE A 248 10.85 -19.01 -10.25
N PHE A 249 9.56 -19.36 -10.21
CA PHE A 249 8.49 -18.38 -9.99
C PHE A 249 8.69 -17.60 -8.69
N LEU A 250 8.89 -18.30 -7.58
CA LEU A 250 9.05 -17.66 -6.27
C LEU A 250 10.30 -16.78 -6.20
N ILE A 251 11.43 -17.26 -6.73
CA ILE A 251 12.69 -16.49 -6.75
C ILE A 251 12.58 -15.28 -7.65
N ILE A 252 12.10 -15.45 -8.89
CA ILE A 252 11.96 -14.33 -9.83
C ILE A 252 10.99 -13.30 -9.27
N THR A 253 9.83 -13.70 -8.77
CA THR A 253 8.88 -12.77 -8.16
C THR A 253 9.50 -12.03 -6.97
N SER A 254 10.29 -12.70 -6.13
CA SER A 254 10.93 -12.06 -4.97
C SER A 254 12.06 -11.10 -5.36
N LEU A 255 12.91 -11.48 -6.31
CA LEU A 255 13.98 -10.62 -6.84
C LEU A 255 13.42 -9.45 -7.63
N LEU A 256 12.30 -9.68 -8.33
CA LEU A 256 11.51 -8.60 -8.89
C LEU A 256 11.07 -7.70 -7.74
N ILE A 257 10.26 -8.12 -6.78
CA ILE A 257 9.83 -7.27 -5.65
C ILE A 257 11.00 -6.51 -4.99
N LEU A 258 12.16 -7.15 -4.81
CA LEU A 258 13.37 -6.49 -4.29
C LEU A 258 13.79 -5.28 -5.13
N VAL A 259 13.97 -5.44 -6.44
CA VAL A 259 14.29 -4.34 -7.38
C VAL A 259 13.07 -3.42 -7.56
N LEU A 260 11.90 -4.02 -7.42
CA LEU A 260 10.58 -3.53 -7.74
C LEU A 260 9.85 -2.85 -6.56
N SER A 261 10.54 -2.53 -5.48
CA SER A 261 9.95 -1.85 -4.33
C SER A 261 11.03 -1.08 -3.58
N PRO A 262 10.67 -0.29 -2.55
CA PRO A 262 11.64 0.29 -1.65
C PRO A 262 12.45 -0.74 -0.84
N LEU A 263 12.20 -2.05 -0.96
CA LEU A 263 12.86 -3.07 -0.12
C LEU A 263 14.40 -2.99 -0.14
N HIS A 264 15.02 -2.80 -1.31
CA HIS A 264 16.48 -2.63 -1.41
C HIS A 264 16.98 -1.28 -0.89
N THR A 265 16.13 -0.25 -0.83
CA THR A 265 16.49 1.05 -0.25
C THR A 265 16.30 1.06 1.27
N THR A 266 15.24 0.42 1.77
CA THR A 266 14.97 0.24 3.20
C THR A 266 16.00 -0.70 3.84
N TYR A 267 16.40 -1.74 3.10
CA TYR A 267 17.33 -2.76 3.56
C TYR A 267 18.41 -3.05 2.50
N PRO A 268 19.45 -2.20 2.40
CA PRO A 268 20.49 -2.31 1.35
C PRO A 268 21.19 -3.67 1.29
N THR A 269 21.31 -4.35 2.42
CA THR A 269 21.90 -5.69 2.51
C THR A 269 21.12 -6.74 1.72
N LEU A 270 19.80 -6.61 1.57
CA LEU A 270 18.99 -7.53 0.76
C LEU A 270 19.36 -7.50 -0.73
N ALA A 271 19.87 -6.36 -1.24
CA ALA A 271 20.33 -6.23 -2.63
C ALA A 271 21.46 -7.20 -2.98
N VAL A 272 22.23 -7.66 -2.00
CA VAL A 272 23.31 -8.64 -2.16
C VAL A 272 22.87 -10.01 -1.67
N VAL A 273 22.22 -10.08 -0.51
CA VAL A 273 21.88 -11.34 0.14
C VAL A 273 20.81 -12.11 -0.63
N MET A 274 19.72 -11.47 -1.06
CA MET A 274 18.64 -12.20 -1.75
C MET A 274 19.12 -12.83 -3.08
N PRO A 275 19.88 -12.13 -3.95
CA PRO A 275 20.48 -12.78 -5.12
C PRO A 275 21.41 -13.94 -4.78
N ALA A 276 22.23 -13.81 -3.74
CA ALA A 276 23.15 -14.87 -3.31
C ALA A 276 22.40 -16.11 -2.79
N LEU A 277 21.38 -15.92 -1.95
CA LEU A 277 20.53 -17.00 -1.46
C LEU A 277 19.69 -17.63 -2.58
N SER A 278 19.21 -16.82 -3.52
CA SER A 278 18.51 -17.29 -4.72
C SER A 278 19.39 -18.21 -5.57
N ALA A 279 20.65 -17.81 -5.81
CA ALA A 279 21.62 -18.63 -6.52
C ALA A 279 21.89 -19.94 -5.75
N LEU A 280 22.03 -19.88 -4.43
CA LEU A 280 22.26 -21.04 -3.57
C LEU A 280 21.10 -22.06 -3.66
N VAL A 281 19.84 -21.60 -3.63
CA VAL A 281 18.66 -22.44 -3.78
C VAL A 281 18.60 -23.06 -5.18
N LEU A 282 18.80 -22.24 -6.22
CA LEU A 282 18.80 -22.72 -7.61
C LEU A 282 19.89 -23.77 -7.87
N LEU A 283 21.06 -23.66 -7.24
CA LEU A 283 22.12 -24.67 -7.35
C LEU A 283 21.63 -26.05 -6.90
N VAL A 284 20.81 -26.15 -5.84
CA VAL A 284 20.25 -27.43 -5.41
C VAL A 284 19.26 -27.95 -6.45
N TYR A 285 18.33 -27.11 -6.92
CA TYR A 285 17.33 -27.48 -7.93
C TYR A 285 17.93 -27.88 -9.27
N LEU A 286 19.03 -27.25 -9.67
CA LEU A 286 19.74 -27.52 -10.93
C LEU A 286 20.79 -28.62 -10.83
N SER A 287 21.19 -29.01 -9.61
CA SER A 287 22.24 -30.01 -9.41
C SER A 287 22.03 -31.34 -10.14
N PRO A 288 20.81 -31.92 -10.27
CA PRO A 288 20.63 -33.16 -11.03
C PRO A 288 20.85 -33.00 -12.54
N TYR A 289 20.88 -31.77 -13.05
CA TYR A 289 20.90 -31.45 -14.49
C TYR A 289 22.22 -30.85 -14.96
N LEU A 290 23.18 -30.67 -14.05
CA LEU A 290 24.32 -29.79 -14.26
C LEU A 290 25.21 -30.26 -15.42
N ASP A 291 25.40 -31.57 -15.61
CA ASP A 291 26.23 -32.07 -16.71
C ASP A 291 25.52 -31.95 -18.07
N VAL A 292 24.20 -32.03 -18.10
CA VAL A 292 23.39 -31.75 -19.31
C VAL A 292 23.43 -30.25 -19.64
N LEU A 293 23.23 -29.39 -18.66
CA LEU A 293 23.24 -27.92 -18.83
C LEU A 293 24.61 -27.39 -19.26
N LEU A 294 25.70 -28.03 -18.81
CA LEU A 294 27.07 -27.71 -19.20
C LEU A 294 27.52 -28.40 -20.50
N GLY A 295 26.63 -29.16 -21.17
CA GLY A 295 26.95 -29.86 -22.42
C GLY A 295 27.95 -30.99 -22.28
N ARG A 296 28.15 -31.53 -21.07
CA ARG A 296 29.07 -32.65 -20.79
C ARG A 296 28.45 -34.01 -21.13
N VAL A 297 27.13 -34.10 -21.12
CA VAL A 297 26.36 -35.30 -21.48
C VAL A 297 25.20 -34.89 -22.38
N HIS A 298 25.01 -35.62 -23.49
CA HIS A 298 23.81 -35.49 -24.30
C HIS A 298 22.67 -36.29 -23.66
N PRO A 299 21.49 -35.69 -23.45
CA PRO A 299 20.38 -36.40 -22.84
C PRO A 299 19.92 -37.55 -23.74
N ALA A 300 19.56 -38.69 -23.15
CA ALA A 300 18.80 -39.71 -23.87
C ALA A 300 17.51 -39.07 -24.44
N GLU A 301 17.14 -39.41 -25.68
CA GLU A 301 16.05 -38.77 -26.42
C GLU A 301 14.81 -38.55 -25.53
N PRO A 302 14.36 -37.30 -25.35
CA PRO A 302 13.17 -37.04 -24.55
C PRO A 302 11.94 -37.53 -25.31
N CYS A 303 10.95 -38.03 -24.57
CA CYS A 303 9.62 -38.28 -25.11
C CYS A 303 9.08 -36.99 -25.76
N GLU A 304 8.86 -36.98 -27.07
CA GLU A 304 8.39 -35.82 -27.85
C GLU A 304 7.16 -35.14 -27.24
N LYS A 305 6.28 -35.90 -26.58
CA LYS A 305 5.07 -35.38 -25.93
C LYS A 305 5.36 -34.58 -24.65
N CYS A 306 6.48 -34.82 -23.98
CA CYS A 306 6.90 -34.06 -22.80
C CYS A 306 7.48 -32.69 -23.15
N ALA A 307 8.12 -32.55 -24.33
CA ALA A 307 8.77 -31.32 -24.76
C ALA A 307 7.77 -30.17 -25.07
N HIS A 308 6.57 -30.50 -25.56
CA HIS A 308 5.57 -29.48 -25.89
C HIS A 308 4.98 -28.78 -24.65
N ILE A 309 4.76 -29.48 -23.54
CA ILE A 309 4.18 -28.89 -22.32
C ILE A 309 5.21 -28.03 -21.59
N THR A 310 6.50 -28.38 -21.66
CA THR A 310 7.58 -27.60 -21.04
C THR A 310 7.78 -26.21 -21.67
N TRP A 311 7.55 -26.06 -22.98
CA TRP A 311 7.67 -24.75 -23.64
C TRP A 311 6.55 -23.77 -23.27
N TRP A 312 5.32 -24.25 -23.08
CA TRP A 312 4.20 -23.40 -22.66
C TRP A 312 4.33 -22.91 -21.21
N ALA A 313 4.89 -23.72 -20.31
CA ALA A 313 5.18 -23.30 -18.94
C ALA A 313 6.29 -22.22 -18.89
N ILE A 314 7.34 -22.37 -19.69
CA ILE A 314 8.41 -21.38 -19.83
C ILE A 314 7.88 -20.09 -20.46
N LEU A 315 7.07 -20.20 -21.52
CA LEU A 315 6.45 -19.05 -22.19
C LEU A 315 5.47 -18.31 -21.28
N ALA A 316 4.65 -19.02 -20.48
CA ALA A 316 3.77 -18.40 -19.50
C ALA A 316 4.56 -17.66 -18.41
N THR A 317 5.69 -18.23 -17.97
CA THR A 317 6.60 -17.59 -17.01
C THR A 317 7.24 -16.33 -17.62
N LEU A 318 7.73 -16.39 -18.86
CA LEU A 318 8.31 -15.24 -19.58
C LEU A 318 7.30 -14.13 -19.85
N LEU A 319 6.10 -14.47 -20.32
CA LEU A 319 5.01 -13.49 -20.56
C LEU A 319 4.60 -12.79 -19.27
N MET A 320 4.62 -13.52 -18.14
CA MET A 320 4.36 -12.95 -16.82
C MET A 320 5.50 -12.04 -16.32
N VAL A 321 6.77 -12.37 -16.56
CA VAL A 321 7.90 -11.46 -16.24
C VAL A 321 7.75 -10.14 -17.01
N VAL A 322 7.32 -10.20 -18.27
CA VAL A 322 7.00 -9.00 -19.07
C VAL A 322 5.80 -8.25 -18.48
N SER A 323 4.75 -8.92 -18.01
CA SER A 323 3.61 -8.26 -17.34
C SER A 323 3.99 -7.61 -16.00
N LEU A 324 4.87 -8.24 -15.20
CA LEU A 324 5.42 -7.66 -13.96
C LEU A 324 6.35 -6.46 -14.25
N TYR A 325 7.10 -6.51 -15.35
CA TYR A 325 7.92 -5.39 -15.83
C TYR A 325 7.05 -4.16 -16.19
N PHE A 326 5.88 -4.36 -16.80
CA PHE A 326 4.92 -3.28 -17.07
C PHE A 326 4.16 -2.81 -15.80
N GLY A 327 3.93 -3.68 -14.83
CA GLY A 327 3.36 -3.31 -13.53
C GLY A 327 4.29 -2.47 -12.65
N TYR A 328 5.62 -2.61 -12.81
CA TYR A 328 6.61 -1.91 -11.98
C TYR A 328 7.20 -0.62 -12.56
N LEU A 329 7.01 -0.35 -13.85
CA LEU A 329 7.21 1.01 -14.35
C LEU A 329 6.17 2.01 -13.76
N ALA A 330 5.26 1.54 -12.89
CA ALA A 330 4.51 2.38 -11.96
C ALA A 330 5.45 3.02 -10.91
N PRO A 331 5.42 4.36 -10.72
CA PRO A 331 6.39 5.08 -9.90
C PRO A 331 6.47 4.57 -8.44
N LYS A 332 7.71 4.54 -7.90
CA LYS A 332 8.01 4.22 -6.49
C LYS A 332 7.23 5.15 -5.56
N ARG A 333 6.50 4.56 -4.62
CA ARG A 333 5.76 5.21 -3.51
C ARG A 333 6.77 5.68 -2.46
N GLY A 334 6.86 6.99 -2.22
CA GLY A 334 7.99 7.61 -1.54
C GLY A 334 7.62 8.12 -0.15
N LEU A 335 7.74 7.30 0.89
CA LEU A 335 7.81 7.82 2.25
C LEU A 335 9.15 8.57 2.39
N ILE A 336 9.09 9.86 2.66
CA ILE A 336 10.24 10.66 3.07
C ILE A 336 10.33 10.67 4.61
N GLY A 337 11.35 11.27 5.23
CA GLY A 337 11.36 11.41 6.69
C GLY A 337 10.15 12.21 7.22
N PRO A 338 10.09 12.52 8.52
CA PRO A 338 9.14 13.49 9.04
C PRO A 338 9.23 14.83 8.27
N VAL A 339 8.16 15.61 8.26
CA VAL A 339 8.12 16.93 7.63
C VAL A 339 9.24 17.82 8.17
N GLU A 340 10.07 18.34 7.28
CA GLU A 340 11.14 19.29 7.55
C GLU A 340 10.78 20.67 6.98
N ILE A 341 10.67 21.69 7.84
CA ILE A 341 10.38 23.07 7.45
C ILE A 341 11.66 23.90 7.54
N PRO A 342 11.99 24.71 6.51
CA PRO A 342 11.20 25.03 5.32
C PRO A 342 11.43 24.11 4.10
N GLN A 343 12.23 23.05 4.22
CA GLN A 343 12.62 22.18 3.09
C GLN A 343 11.42 21.62 2.32
N ASN A 344 10.35 21.24 3.04
CA ASN A 344 9.15 20.65 2.46
C ASN A 344 8.08 21.68 2.04
N ASP A 345 8.41 22.97 2.03
CA ASP A 345 7.64 23.96 1.26
C ASP A 345 7.78 23.71 -0.26
N ALA A 346 8.93 23.15 -0.67
CA ALA A 346 9.26 22.90 -2.06
C ALA A 346 8.38 21.83 -2.74
N PHE A 347 8.44 21.82 -4.07
CA PHE A 347 7.92 20.71 -4.87
C PHE A 347 8.79 19.46 -4.66
N LEU A 348 8.16 18.38 -4.22
CA LEU A 348 8.84 17.14 -3.83
C LEU A 348 8.75 16.12 -4.97
N PRO A 349 9.83 15.88 -5.75
CA PRO A 349 9.73 15.06 -6.96
C PRO A 349 9.39 13.59 -6.69
N ASN A 350 9.48 13.11 -5.45
CA ASN A 350 9.21 11.71 -5.12
C ASN A 350 7.74 11.44 -4.74
N GLU A 351 6.93 12.49 -4.62
CA GLU A 351 5.51 12.39 -4.23
C GLU A 351 4.59 12.41 -5.46
N GLN A 352 3.54 11.57 -5.43
CA GLN A 352 2.63 11.38 -6.56
C GLN A 352 1.61 12.51 -6.70
N VAL A 353 0.98 12.89 -5.59
CA VAL A 353 0.03 13.99 -5.51
C VAL A 353 0.54 14.97 -4.48
N GLN A 354 0.50 16.25 -4.83
CA GLN A 354 0.89 17.33 -3.95
C GLN A 354 -0.09 18.46 -4.12
N TRP A 355 -0.46 19.14 -3.05
CA TRP A 355 -1.18 20.39 -3.18
C TRP A 355 -0.69 21.47 -2.22
N TRP A 356 -0.88 22.70 -2.69
CA TRP A 356 -0.75 23.95 -1.97
C TRP A 356 -2.11 24.61 -2.00
N TYR A 357 -2.70 24.83 -0.83
CA TYR A 357 -4.07 25.29 -0.71
C TYR A 357 -4.14 26.46 0.27
N TRP A 358 -4.55 27.62 -0.22
CA TRP A 358 -4.77 28.81 0.59
C TRP A 358 -6.26 29.11 0.64
N THR A 359 -6.79 29.30 1.84
CA THR A 359 -8.14 29.80 2.07
C THR A 359 -8.07 31.01 2.99
N GLY A 360 -8.90 32.02 2.76
CA GLY A 360 -8.81 33.21 3.59
C GLY A 360 -10.05 34.06 3.66
N HIS A 361 -10.03 34.94 4.65
CA HIS A 361 -11.06 35.90 4.96
C HIS A 361 -10.47 37.31 4.89
N LEU A 362 -11.01 38.14 4.01
CA LEU A 362 -10.49 39.47 3.70
C LEU A 362 -11.51 40.54 4.05
N LYS A 363 -10.99 41.70 4.46
CA LYS A 363 -11.76 42.91 4.64
C LYS A 363 -11.11 44.05 3.87
N THR A 364 -11.89 44.77 3.07
CA THR A 364 -11.42 45.97 2.37
C THR A 364 -11.35 47.19 3.30
N GLU A 365 -10.65 48.25 2.88
CA GLU A 365 -10.65 49.53 3.59
C GLU A 365 -12.05 50.17 3.74
N SER A 366 -12.98 49.90 2.80
CA SER A 366 -14.39 50.29 2.94
C SER A 366 -15.21 49.38 3.86
N GLY A 367 -14.61 48.30 4.36
CA GLY A 367 -15.21 47.41 5.35
C GLY A 367 -15.98 46.22 4.76
N ARG A 368 -15.90 45.98 3.45
CA ARG A 368 -16.54 44.83 2.78
C ARG A 368 -15.78 43.54 3.03
N GLU A 369 -16.50 42.44 3.18
CA GLU A 369 -15.96 41.11 3.46
C GLU A 369 -15.90 40.24 2.20
N PHE A 370 -14.78 39.53 2.06
CA PHE A 370 -14.57 38.57 0.99
C PHE A 370 -14.00 37.27 1.56
N GLY A 371 -14.43 36.14 1.00
CA GLY A 371 -13.72 34.86 1.12
C GLY A 371 -12.88 34.62 -0.12
N TYR A 372 -11.82 33.83 -0.02
CA TYR A 372 -11.11 33.36 -1.20
C TYR A 372 -10.50 31.98 -0.99
N GLU A 373 -10.30 31.27 -2.10
CA GLU A 373 -9.41 30.12 -2.17
C GLU A 373 -8.46 30.24 -3.37
N VAL A 374 -7.25 29.70 -3.20
CA VAL A 374 -6.32 29.42 -4.28
C VAL A 374 -5.73 28.04 -4.04
N VAL A 375 -5.82 27.15 -5.02
CA VAL A 375 -5.25 25.80 -4.94
C VAL A 375 -4.44 25.43 -6.17
N PHE A 376 -3.31 24.78 -5.91
CA PHE A 376 -2.48 24.14 -6.92
C PHE A 376 -2.33 22.66 -6.56
N PHE A 377 -2.87 21.78 -7.39
CA PHE A 377 -2.59 20.35 -7.35
C PHE A 377 -1.51 20.03 -8.37
N ALA A 378 -0.47 19.30 -7.98
CA ALA A 378 0.50 18.71 -8.89
C ALA A 378 0.35 17.18 -8.88
N PHE A 379 0.12 16.61 -10.07
CA PHE A 379 -0.02 15.18 -10.28
C PHE A 379 1.19 14.65 -11.04
N LYS A 380 1.91 13.69 -10.44
CA LYS A 380 3.05 13.00 -11.06
C LYS A 380 2.82 11.49 -11.02
N THR A 381 1.93 11.01 -11.89
CA THR A 381 1.54 9.60 -11.96
C THR A 381 1.77 9.01 -13.34
N GLY A 382 2.56 7.93 -13.37
CA GLY A 382 2.95 7.26 -14.61
C GLY A 382 3.70 8.19 -15.58
N LEU A 383 3.64 7.84 -16.87
CA LEU A 383 4.34 8.57 -17.94
C LEU A 383 3.51 9.74 -18.52
N LEU A 384 2.20 9.76 -18.32
CA LEU A 384 1.26 10.64 -19.04
C LEU A 384 0.52 11.66 -18.15
N MET A 385 0.44 11.47 -16.83
CA MET A 385 -0.19 12.42 -15.90
C MET A 385 0.90 13.16 -15.13
N ARG A 386 1.39 14.26 -15.72
CA ARG A 386 2.46 15.13 -15.21
C ARG A 386 2.04 16.58 -15.33
N ASP A 387 1.01 16.95 -14.60
CA ASP A 387 0.24 18.16 -14.80
C ASP A 387 -0.07 18.86 -13.48
N GLN A 388 -0.46 20.13 -13.59
CA GLN A 388 -0.98 20.96 -12.52
C GLN A 388 -2.45 21.29 -12.78
N LEU A 389 -3.31 21.06 -11.79
CA LEU A 389 -4.66 21.64 -11.75
C LEU A 389 -4.61 22.85 -10.83
N ILE A 390 -5.01 24.01 -11.35
CA ILE A 390 -5.01 25.28 -10.66
C ILE A 390 -6.46 25.73 -10.55
N GLN A 391 -6.91 26.05 -9.34
CA GLN A 391 -8.23 26.64 -9.12
C GLN A 391 -8.08 27.87 -8.23
N ALA A 392 -8.98 28.81 -8.42
CA ALA A 392 -9.07 30.00 -7.60
C ALA A 392 -10.51 30.48 -7.56
N ALA A 393 -10.93 30.98 -6.40
CA ALA A 393 -12.23 31.59 -6.23
C ALA A 393 -12.21 32.76 -5.25
N ILE A 394 -13.15 33.69 -5.46
CA ILE A 394 -13.41 34.85 -4.63
C ILE A 394 -14.91 34.89 -4.33
N THR A 395 -15.25 34.84 -3.05
CA THR A 395 -16.62 35.00 -2.54
C THR A 395 -16.83 36.46 -2.15
N ASP A 396 -17.69 37.16 -2.88
CA ASP A 396 -18.24 38.45 -2.47
C ASP A 396 -19.41 38.23 -1.52
N VAL A 397 -19.18 38.49 -0.22
CA VAL A 397 -20.15 38.19 0.84
C VAL A 397 -21.36 39.12 0.74
N GLU A 398 -21.18 40.43 0.63
CA GLU A 398 -22.33 41.35 0.53
C GLU A 398 -23.05 41.22 -0.81
N GLY A 399 -22.29 40.95 -1.88
CA GLY A 399 -22.83 40.71 -3.21
C GLY A 399 -23.54 39.36 -3.35
N GLN A 400 -23.34 38.44 -2.40
CA GLN A 400 -23.84 37.06 -2.42
C GLN A 400 -23.46 36.33 -3.71
N LYS A 401 -22.19 36.47 -4.12
CA LYS A 401 -21.66 35.91 -5.37
C LYS A 401 -20.36 35.15 -5.15
N PHE A 402 -20.24 34.03 -5.85
CA PHE A 402 -19.03 33.21 -5.91
C PHE A 402 -18.45 33.27 -7.32
N HIS A 403 -17.26 33.85 -7.43
CA HIS A 403 -16.51 33.98 -8.67
C HIS A 403 -15.39 32.95 -8.64
N PHE A 404 -15.28 32.09 -9.64
CA PHE A 404 -14.26 31.05 -9.68
C PHE A 404 -13.76 30.81 -11.10
N GLY A 405 -12.62 30.14 -11.19
CA GLY A 405 -12.21 29.49 -12.42
C GLY A 405 -11.16 28.45 -12.16
N GLN A 406 -10.72 27.82 -13.25
CA GLN A 406 -9.68 26.81 -13.19
C GLN A 406 -8.84 26.78 -14.44
N LYS A 407 -7.68 26.13 -14.34
CA LYS A 407 -6.76 25.91 -15.44
C LYS A 407 -5.99 24.62 -15.21
N VAL A 408 -5.82 23.83 -16.26
CA VAL A 408 -4.90 22.69 -16.26
C VAL A 408 -3.65 23.06 -17.05
N VAL A 409 -2.48 22.75 -16.50
CA VAL A 409 -1.17 23.01 -17.12
C VAL A 409 -0.38 21.71 -17.17
N LEU A 410 0.02 21.27 -18.36
CA LEU A 410 0.80 20.04 -18.56
C LEU A 410 2.30 20.26 -18.27
N LYS A 411 2.61 20.89 -17.13
CA LYS A 411 3.97 21.15 -16.64
C LYS A 411 3.95 21.02 -15.13
N LEU A 412 4.90 20.29 -14.55
CA LEU A 412 5.13 20.23 -13.10
C LEU A 412 5.89 21.48 -12.61
N PRO A 413 5.74 21.86 -11.32
CA PRO A 413 6.54 22.91 -10.71
C PRO A 413 8.05 22.64 -10.81
N GLU A 414 8.83 23.71 -10.78
CA GLU A 414 10.28 23.61 -10.73
C GLU A 414 10.73 23.19 -9.32
N ILE A 415 11.80 22.39 -9.26
CA ILE A 415 12.37 21.96 -7.98
C ILE A 415 13.27 23.10 -7.49
N LEU A 416 12.83 23.79 -6.46
CA LEU A 416 13.57 24.83 -5.77
C LEU A 416 13.92 24.34 -4.36
N ASP A 417 15.01 24.86 -3.80
CA ASP A 417 15.38 24.53 -2.42
C ASP A 417 14.53 25.32 -1.43
N SER A 418 13.81 24.59 -0.56
CA SER A 418 13.04 25.13 0.58
C SER A 418 12.01 26.21 0.23
N LYS A 419 11.57 26.26 -1.03
CA LYS A 419 10.68 27.29 -1.60
C LYS A 419 9.87 26.70 -2.74
N PHE A 420 8.78 27.39 -3.11
CA PHE A 420 7.99 27.06 -4.29
C PHE A 420 7.80 28.28 -5.20
N ASP A 421 7.78 28.01 -6.50
CA ASP A 421 7.26 28.92 -7.52
C ASP A 421 6.30 28.12 -8.39
N LEU A 422 5.01 28.36 -8.20
CA LEU A 422 3.92 27.67 -8.89
C LEU A 422 3.45 28.46 -10.12
N THR A 423 4.19 29.50 -10.51
CA THR A 423 3.87 30.33 -11.68
C THR A 423 3.97 29.51 -12.95
N THR A 424 2.89 29.51 -13.74
CA THR A 424 2.85 28.82 -15.03
C THR A 424 2.69 29.83 -16.18
N GLN A 425 3.77 30.05 -16.93
CA GLN A 425 3.77 30.94 -18.11
C GLN A 425 3.10 30.29 -19.34
N ASP A 426 3.21 28.97 -19.47
CA ASP A 426 2.74 28.20 -20.62
C ASP A 426 1.74 27.13 -20.19
N GLY A 427 0.46 27.35 -20.49
CA GLY A 427 -0.54 26.29 -20.47
C GLY A 427 -1.22 26.21 -21.82
N LEU A 428 -1.73 25.03 -22.18
CA LEU A 428 -2.86 24.97 -23.11
C LEU A 428 -3.91 25.96 -22.57
N LYS A 429 -4.36 26.94 -23.37
CA LYS A 429 -5.37 27.93 -22.97
C LYS A 429 -6.75 27.26 -22.80
N THR A 430 -6.87 26.40 -21.79
CA THR A 430 -8.13 25.80 -21.35
C THR A 430 -8.37 26.29 -19.93
N GLY A 431 -8.79 27.56 -19.81
CA GLY A 431 -9.04 28.22 -18.52
C GLY A 431 -9.17 29.75 -18.67
N ASN A 432 -9.91 30.37 -17.77
CA ASN A 432 -10.28 31.79 -17.75
C ASN A 432 -9.61 32.59 -16.61
N ILE A 433 -8.59 32.03 -15.96
CA ILE A 433 -7.93 32.63 -14.79
C ILE A 433 -6.43 32.84 -15.01
N VAL A 434 -5.88 33.83 -14.30
CA VAL A 434 -4.43 34.07 -14.17
C VAL A 434 -4.09 33.93 -12.70
N VAL A 435 -3.27 32.94 -12.33
CA VAL A 435 -2.92 32.68 -10.94
C VAL A 435 -1.43 32.41 -10.80
N THR A 436 -0.80 33.03 -9.82
CA THR A 436 0.59 32.77 -9.43
C THR A 436 0.70 32.67 -7.92
N ALA A 437 1.51 31.74 -7.45
CA ALA A 437 1.87 31.62 -6.04
C ALA A 437 3.38 31.40 -5.93
N LYS A 438 4.04 32.22 -5.11
CA LYS A 438 5.47 32.13 -4.83
C LYS A 438 5.69 32.23 -3.33
N GLY A 439 6.53 31.39 -2.76
CA GLY A 439 6.73 31.45 -1.32
C GLY A 439 7.68 30.41 -0.77
N GLY A 440 7.59 30.22 0.54
CA GLY A 440 8.44 29.36 1.35
C GLY A 440 9.00 30.07 2.58
N GLY A 441 9.18 29.33 3.67
CA GLY A 441 9.61 29.86 4.95
C GLY A 441 8.58 30.78 5.63
N GLY A 442 7.29 30.58 5.35
CA GLY A 442 6.20 31.35 5.96
C GLY A 442 5.97 32.74 5.34
N LEU A 443 6.51 33.01 4.15
CA LEU A 443 6.25 34.22 3.37
C LEU A 443 5.79 33.82 1.97
N ASP A 444 4.55 34.12 1.66
CA ASP A 444 3.94 33.75 0.38
C ASP A 444 3.33 34.99 -0.30
N HIS A 445 3.46 35.07 -1.62
CA HIS A 445 2.77 36.04 -2.46
C HIS A 445 1.78 35.31 -3.37
N LEU A 446 0.53 35.78 -3.37
CA LEU A 446 -0.55 35.27 -4.20
C LEU A 446 -1.02 36.36 -5.15
N HIS A 447 -1.21 35.98 -6.41
CA HIS A 447 -1.91 36.79 -7.41
C HIS A 447 -2.98 35.91 -8.08
N ALA A 448 -4.23 36.37 -8.11
CA ALA A 448 -5.33 35.63 -8.73
C ALA A 448 -6.32 36.58 -9.44
N GLU A 449 -6.49 36.38 -10.75
CA GLU A 449 -7.51 37.05 -11.57
C GLU A 449 -8.67 36.09 -11.88
N VAL A 450 -9.87 36.45 -11.41
CA VAL A 450 -11.07 35.60 -11.53
C VAL A 450 -12.29 36.47 -11.82
N ASP A 451 -12.90 36.31 -13.00
CA ASP A 451 -14.16 36.99 -13.38
C ASP A 451 -14.17 38.51 -13.14
N GLY A 452 -13.05 39.18 -13.48
CA GLY A 452 -12.88 40.63 -13.29
C GLY A 452 -12.51 41.07 -11.87
N TYR A 453 -12.33 40.12 -10.94
CA TYR A 453 -11.70 40.34 -9.65
C TYR A 453 -10.20 40.05 -9.76
N VAL A 454 -9.38 40.84 -9.06
CA VAL A 454 -7.93 40.64 -8.98
C VAL A 454 -7.51 40.72 -7.52
N LEU A 455 -7.09 39.60 -6.95
CA LEU A 455 -6.46 39.51 -5.64
C LEU A 455 -4.95 39.57 -5.82
N ASP A 456 -4.29 40.48 -5.12
CA ASP A 456 -2.82 40.52 -4.99
C ASP A 456 -2.48 40.66 -3.50
N ALA A 457 -1.90 39.62 -2.92
CA ALA A 457 -1.78 39.48 -1.47
C ALA A 457 -0.41 38.95 -1.03
N GLU A 458 0.13 39.58 0.01
CA GLU A 458 1.28 39.12 0.78
C GLU A 458 0.77 38.43 2.04
N LEU A 459 1.28 37.22 2.28
CA LEU A 459 0.91 36.34 3.38
C LEU A 459 2.12 36.11 4.28
N LYS A 460 1.94 36.29 5.58
CA LYS A 460 3.01 36.11 6.55
C LYS A 460 2.62 35.21 7.70
N GLU A 461 3.39 34.16 7.93
CA GLU A 461 3.27 33.27 9.08
C GLU A 461 3.41 34.07 10.39
N THR A 462 2.43 33.91 11.28
CA THR A 462 2.38 34.61 12.58
C THR A 462 2.63 33.69 13.77
N LYS A 463 2.71 32.38 13.53
CA LYS A 463 2.78 31.32 14.54
C LYS A 463 3.55 30.11 14.02
N PRO A 464 4.04 29.22 14.92
CA PRO A 464 4.63 27.96 14.50
C PRO A 464 3.71 27.14 13.58
N VAL A 465 4.33 26.49 12.60
CA VAL A 465 3.66 25.52 11.70
C VAL A 465 2.92 24.45 12.49
N ALA A 466 1.67 24.19 12.09
CA ALA A 466 0.87 23.10 12.60
C ALA A 466 1.26 21.80 11.88
N LEU A 467 2.16 21.02 12.48
CA LEU A 467 2.52 19.69 12.01
C LEU A 467 1.42 18.68 12.39
N HIS A 468 0.59 18.28 11.43
CA HIS A 468 -0.39 17.22 11.65
C HIS A 468 0.33 15.89 11.79
N TYR A 469 -0.22 14.98 12.59
CA TYR A 469 0.39 13.67 12.87
C TYR A 469 1.84 13.73 13.40
N GLY A 470 2.24 14.87 14.00
CA GLY A 470 3.62 15.09 14.43
C GLY A 470 4.62 15.30 13.30
N GLY A 471 4.15 15.47 12.05
CA GLY A 471 4.97 15.58 10.86
C GLY A 471 5.28 14.24 10.18
N ASP A 472 4.88 13.11 10.76
CA ASP A 472 5.06 11.81 10.13
C ASP A 472 4.05 11.56 9.00
N ALA A 473 4.35 10.60 8.13
CA ALA A 473 3.36 10.08 7.19
C ALA A 473 2.20 9.46 7.95
N HIS A 474 0.99 9.86 7.58
CA HIS A 474 -0.24 9.27 8.09
C HIS A 474 -0.85 8.36 7.02
N PRO A 475 -0.88 7.03 7.26
CA PRO A 475 -1.53 6.09 6.35
C PRO A 475 -3.05 6.20 6.47
N TYR A 476 -3.72 6.36 5.33
CA TYR A 476 -5.18 6.34 5.30
C TYR A 476 -5.71 4.93 5.58
N ARG A 477 -6.86 4.84 6.25
CA ARG A 477 -7.54 3.55 6.55
C ARG A 477 -7.98 2.79 5.30
N PHE A 478 -8.06 3.49 4.17
CA PHE A 478 -8.50 2.99 2.87
C PHE A 478 -7.37 2.98 1.82
N GLN A 479 -6.12 2.85 2.26
CA GLN A 479 -4.90 2.87 1.45
C GLN A 479 -4.46 4.27 1.01
N GLY A 480 -3.17 4.40 0.72
CA GLY A 480 -2.50 5.68 0.51
C GLY A 480 -1.99 6.28 1.82
N TYR A 481 -1.31 7.41 1.72
CA TYR A 481 -0.80 8.14 2.88
C TYR A 481 -0.71 9.62 2.56
N THR A 482 -0.69 10.44 3.61
CA THR A 482 -0.47 11.88 3.52
C THR A 482 0.62 12.33 4.48
N TYR A 483 1.53 13.18 4.03
CA TYR A 483 2.22 14.12 4.89
C TYR A 483 1.44 15.42 4.85
N TYR A 484 1.24 16.03 6.01
CA TYR A 484 0.34 17.15 6.13
C TYR A 484 0.82 18.14 7.20
N TYR A 485 0.96 19.40 6.80
CA TYR A 485 1.09 20.50 7.74
C TYR A 485 0.30 21.72 7.26
N SER A 486 0.04 22.65 8.19
CA SER A 486 -0.59 23.93 7.90
C SER A 486 0.19 25.11 8.46
N ARG A 487 0.04 26.28 7.83
CA ARG A 487 0.29 27.58 8.45
C ARG A 487 -1.06 28.24 8.73
N PRO A 488 -1.63 28.02 9.92
CA PRO A 488 -2.88 28.68 10.28
C PRO A 488 -2.67 30.18 10.50
N HIS A 489 -3.70 30.98 10.26
CA HIS A 489 -3.75 32.38 10.66
C HIS A 489 -2.57 33.25 10.16
N MET A 490 -2.17 33.06 8.91
CA MET A 490 -1.21 33.96 8.26
C MET A 490 -1.82 35.37 8.18
N GLU A 491 -1.02 36.38 8.49
CA GLU A 491 -1.39 37.79 8.30
C GLU A 491 -1.46 38.06 6.79
N THR A 492 -2.60 38.58 6.33
CA THR A 492 -2.85 38.85 4.92
C THR A 492 -3.00 40.34 4.69
N THR A 493 -2.18 40.88 3.78
CA THR A 493 -2.25 42.29 3.36
C THR A 493 -2.11 42.39 1.84
N GLY A 494 -2.64 43.44 1.23
CA GLY A 494 -2.49 43.63 -0.21
C GLY A 494 -3.59 44.46 -0.81
N THR A 495 -4.02 44.10 -2.02
CA THR A 495 -5.13 44.76 -2.72
C THR A 495 -6.12 43.77 -3.32
N LEU A 496 -7.38 44.20 -3.38
CA LEU A 496 -8.43 43.53 -4.14
C LEU A 496 -9.01 44.54 -5.13
N SER A 497 -8.97 44.19 -6.41
CA SER A 497 -9.64 44.95 -7.46
C SER A 497 -10.93 44.25 -7.88
N TYR A 498 -12.03 45.00 -7.96
CA TYR A 498 -13.33 44.51 -8.38
C TYR A 498 -14.18 45.67 -8.88
N GLN A 499 -15.04 45.43 -9.88
CA GLN A 499 -15.93 46.46 -10.47
C GLN A 499 -15.20 47.76 -10.89
N GLY A 500 -13.94 47.65 -11.32
CA GLY A 500 -13.10 48.80 -11.71
C GLY A 500 -12.56 49.65 -10.56
N LYS A 501 -12.75 49.23 -9.30
CA LYS A 501 -12.17 49.82 -8.10
C LYS A 501 -11.07 48.92 -7.55
N THR A 502 -10.00 49.49 -7.01
CA THR A 502 -8.97 48.78 -6.26
C THR A 502 -8.97 49.28 -4.83
N GLU A 503 -8.99 48.37 -3.86
CA GLU A 503 -8.95 48.68 -2.43
C GLU A 503 -7.84 47.93 -1.74
N LYS A 504 -7.29 48.53 -0.68
CA LYS A 504 -6.44 47.82 0.26
C LYS A 504 -7.27 46.78 1.02
N ILE A 505 -6.64 45.64 1.26
CA ILE A 505 -7.22 44.56 2.06
C ILE A 505 -6.34 44.22 3.26
N THR A 506 -7.00 43.77 4.31
CA THR A 506 -6.40 43.09 5.48
C THR A 506 -7.21 41.85 5.78
N GLY A 507 -6.58 40.79 6.29
CA GLY A 507 -7.29 39.56 6.59
C GLY A 507 -6.42 38.48 7.19
N THR A 508 -6.95 37.26 7.18
CA THR A 508 -6.25 36.06 7.61
C THR A 508 -6.32 35.01 6.52
N THR A 509 -5.26 34.21 6.43
CA THR A 509 -5.17 33.09 5.49
C THR A 509 -4.71 31.83 6.20
N TRP A 510 -5.41 30.74 5.92
CA TRP A 510 -5.00 29.39 6.23
C TRP A 510 -4.27 28.79 5.03
N PHE A 511 -3.05 28.31 5.23
CA PHE A 511 -2.32 27.56 4.22
C PHE A 511 -2.19 26.09 4.59
N ASP A 512 -2.51 25.21 3.66
CA ASP A 512 -2.34 23.77 3.73
C ASP A 512 -1.34 23.28 2.70
N ARG A 513 -0.45 22.40 3.18
CA ARG A 513 0.45 21.62 2.34
C ARG A 513 0.20 20.14 2.59
N GLN A 514 -0.21 19.41 1.55
CA GLN A 514 -0.23 17.94 1.57
C GLN A 514 0.54 17.34 0.42
N TYR A 515 1.14 16.18 0.68
CA TYR A 515 1.79 15.38 -0.34
C TYR A 515 1.80 13.90 0.04
N GLY A 516 1.72 13.02 -0.96
CA GLY A 516 1.72 11.58 -0.76
C GLY A 516 0.94 10.81 -1.83
N GLU A 517 0.32 9.72 -1.39
CA GLU A 517 -0.62 8.92 -2.17
C GLU A 517 -2.06 9.35 -1.84
N LEU A 518 -2.52 10.42 -2.49
CA LEU A 518 -3.79 11.08 -2.15
C LEU A 518 -4.96 10.72 -3.07
N TYR A 519 -4.73 9.93 -4.14
CA TYR A 519 -5.76 9.60 -5.13
C TYR A 519 -6.99 8.92 -4.52
N GLN A 520 -6.76 8.00 -3.58
CA GLN A 520 -7.81 7.26 -2.90
C GLN A 520 -8.73 8.21 -2.12
N ALA A 521 -8.16 9.23 -1.46
CA ALA A 521 -8.93 10.26 -0.77
C ALA A 521 -9.72 11.15 -1.75
N ILE A 522 -9.09 11.59 -2.86
CA ILE A 522 -9.74 12.41 -3.91
C ILE A 522 -10.96 11.71 -4.52
N VAL A 523 -10.86 10.40 -4.74
CA VAL A 523 -11.96 9.61 -5.31
C VAL A 523 -13.09 9.43 -4.31
N LYS A 524 -12.78 9.16 -3.02
CA LYS A 524 -13.80 9.02 -1.97
C LYS A 524 -14.53 10.32 -1.67
N GLY A 525 -13.80 11.44 -1.68
CA GLY A 525 -14.33 12.73 -1.26
C GLY A 525 -14.28 12.92 0.25
N TRP A 526 -14.56 14.14 0.69
CA TRP A 526 -14.45 14.55 2.09
C TRP A 526 -15.33 15.74 2.42
N GLN A 527 -15.50 15.97 3.72
CA GLN A 527 -15.75 17.29 4.28
C GLN A 527 -14.53 17.71 5.10
N TRP A 528 -14.02 18.91 4.88
CA TRP A 528 -12.86 19.47 5.57
C TRP A 528 -13.18 20.85 6.12
N PHE A 529 -12.65 21.17 7.29
CA PHE A 529 -12.88 22.42 8.01
C PHE A 529 -11.55 23.00 8.46
N ALA A 530 -11.29 24.27 8.13
CA ALA A 530 -10.32 25.12 8.83
C ALA A 530 -11.09 26.14 9.66
N ILE A 531 -11.08 25.98 10.98
CA ILE A 531 -11.78 26.86 11.92
C ILE A 531 -10.75 27.75 12.61
N GLU A 532 -10.94 29.06 12.51
CA GLU A 532 -10.11 30.08 13.15
C GLU A 532 -10.94 30.83 14.20
N LEU A 533 -10.57 30.69 15.48
CA LEU A 533 -11.24 31.32 16.61
C LEU A 533 -10.59 32.66 16.98
N GLU A 534 -11.40 33.62 17.44
CA GLU A 534 -10.96 34.96 17.84
C GLU A 534 -9.99 34.96 19.04
N ASP A 535 -10.01 33.90 19.86
CA ASP A 535 -9.06 33.70 20.96
C ASP A 535 -7.73 33.07 20.51
N ASN A 536 -7.47 33.09 19.20
CA ASN A 536 -6.24 32.66 18.57
C ASN A 536 -6.03 31.14 18.59
N ARG A 537 -7.08 30.34 18.78
CA ARG A 537 -7.06 28.89 18.56
C ARG A 537 -7.46 28.53 17.14
N GLN A 538 -6.92 27.43 16.63
CA GLN A 538 -7.26 26.89 15.31
C GLN A 538 -7.58 25.41 15.37
N ILE A 539 -8.61 25.01 14.63
CA ILE A 539 -9.09 23.63 14.58
C ILE A 539 -9.17 23.21 13.13
N MET A 540 -8.43 22.17 12.76
CA MET A 540 -8.60 21.48 11.49
C MET A 540 -9.26 20.14 11.75
N ILE A 541 -10.37 19.85 11.07
CA ILE A 541 -11.00 18.53 11.11
C ILE A 541 -11.43 18.12 9.71
N TYR A 542 -11.41 16.82 9.44
CA TYR A 542 -11.98 16.27 8.23
C TYR A 542 -12.66 14.93 8.48
N ASP A 543 -13.66 14.65 7.64
CA ASP A 543 -14.26 13.34 7.49
C ASP A 543 -14.17 12.89 6.03
N ILE A 544 -13.57 11.73 5.78
CA ILE A 544 -13.61 11.08 4.48
C ILE A 544 -14.99 10.45 4.28
N LEU A 545 -15.61 10.64 3.12
CA LEU A 545 -16.93 10.09 2.85
C LEU A 545 -16.87 8.55 2.76
N GLY A 546 -17.84 7.87 3.39
CA GLY A 546 -17.94 6.42 3.36
C GLY A 546 -18.92 5.85 4.38
N ASN A 547 -18.98 4.53 4.46
CA ASN A 547 -19.86 3.78 5.37
C ASN A 547 -19.09 3.19 6.56
N ALA A 548 -19.64 3.33 7.77
CA ALA A 548 -19.24 2.58 8.98
C ALA A 548 -17.74 2.68 9.33
N ASN A 549 -17.08 1.54 9.59
CA ASN A 549 -15.72 1.46 10.14
C ASN A 549 -14.60 1.89 9.16
N GLU A 550 -14.95 2.16 7.90
CA GLU A 550 -14.04 2.62 6.84
C GLU A 550 -13.94 4.15 6.76
N VAL A 551 -14.77 4.87 7.53
CA VAL A 551 -14.72 6.33 7.62
C VAL A 551 -13.50 6.73 8.44
N GLU A 552 -12.62 7.51 7.81
CA GLU A 552 -11.56 8.20 8.51
C GLU A 552 -12.04 9.57 8.96
N ARG A 553 -11.90 9.83 10.26
CA ARG A 553 -12.17 11.13 10.89
C ARG A 553 -10.97 11.48 11.74
N ALA A 554 -10.38 12.63 11.49
CA ALA A 554 -9.21 13.09 12.20
C ALA A 554 -9.10 14.61 12.10
N GLY A 555 -8.18 15.18 12.87
CA GLY A 555 -7.91 16.59 12.84
C GLY A 555 -6.76 16.98 13.76
N SER A 556 -6.63 18.28 13.98
CA SER A 556 -5.75 18.85 14.99
C SER A 556 -6.35 20.11 15.61
N LEU A 557 -5.94 20.36 16.85
CA LEU A 557 -6.19 21.60 17.59
C LEU A 557 -4.85 22.28 17.84
N THR A 558 -4.67 23.46 17.26
CA THR A 558 -3.57 24.38 17.57
C THR A 558 -4.03 25.36 18.63
N GLY A 559 -3.41 25.29 19.81
CA GLY A 559 -3.72 26.19 20.91
C GLY A 559 -3.27 27.63 20.64
N ALA A 560 -3.73 28.56 21.47
CA ALA A 560 -3.25 29.96 21.45
C ALA A 560 -1.74 30.07 21.76
N ASP A 561 -1.18 29.03 22.38
CA ASP A 561 0.27 28.82 22.61
C ASP A 561 1.04 28.43 21.33
N GLY A 562 0.34 28.17 20.22
CA GLY A 562 0.93 27.68 18.97
C GLY A 562 1.24 26.18 18.98
N ILE A 563 0.91 25.44 20.05
CA ILE A 563 1.17 24.00 20.14
C ILE A 563 0.02 23.25 19.47
N THR A 564 0.37 22.46 18.46
CA THR A 564 -0.59 21.62 17.72
C THR A 564 -0.70 20.24 18.35
N ARG A 565 -1.92 19.79 18.59
CA ARG A 565 -2.25 18.47 19.16
C ARG A 565 -3.21 17.75 18.22
N ALA A 566 -2.95 16.49 17.93
CA ALA A 566 -3.88 15.68 17.15
C ALA A 566 -5.20 15.48 17.90
N ILE A 567 -6.31 15.51 17.17
CA ILE A 567 -7.63 15.11 17.66
C ILE A 567 -8.12 13.92 16.83
N SER A 568 -8.61 12.91 17.53
CA SER A 568 -9.11 11.68 16.94
C SER A 568 -10.62 11.77 16.68
N ARG A 569 -11.16 10.79 15.95
CA ARG A 569 -12.60 10.59 15.74
C ARG A 569 -13.47 10.58 16.99
N PHE A 570 -12.90 10.40 18.18
CA PHE A 570 -13.63 10.35 19.45
C PHE A 570 -13.62 11.69 20.19
N ASP A 571 -12.80 12.63 19.75
CA ASP A 571 -12.61 13.93 20.39
C ASP A 571 -13.49 15.03 19.79
N PHE A 572 -14.13 14.75 18.65
CA PHE A 572 -15.05 15.66 17.99
C PHE A 572 -16.24 14.96 17.34
N ASP A 573 -17.32 15.72 17.12
CA ASP A 573 -18.48 15.30 16.34
C ASP A 573 -18.95 16.43 15.41
N VAL A 574 -19.53 16.06 14.27
CA VAL A 574 -20.04 16.98 13.25
C VAL A 574 -21.48 16.61 12.91
N GLU A 575 -22.40 17.47 13.32
CA GLU A 575 -23.83 17.37 13.02
C GLU A 575 -24.18 18.33 11.87
N ILE A 576 -24.82 17.82 10.80
CA ILE A 576 -25.28 18.63 9.66
C ILE A 576 -26.60 19.31 10.04
N LEU A 577 -26.64 20.64 9.95
CA LEU A 577 -27.82 21.45 10.31
C LEU A 577 -28.77 21.71 9.14
N GLY A 578 -28.27 21.60 7.90
CA GLY A 578 -29.03 21.87 6.70
C GLY A 578 -28.35 21.37 5.45
N GLU A 579 -29.03 21.50 4.32
CA GLU A 579 -28.54 21.12 2.99
C GLU A 579 -28.85 22.23 1.98
N TRP A 580 -28.00 22.37 0.97
CA TRP A 580 -28.20 23.23 -0.19
C TRP A 580 -28.05 22.41 -1.47
N THR A 581 -29.05 22.48 -2.33
CA THR A 581 -29.00 21.85 -3.65
C THR A 581 -28.61 22.89 -4.69
N SER A 582 -27.52 22.63 -5.41
CA SER A 582 -27.05 23.51 -6.48
C SER A 582 -28.11 23.64 -7.58
N PRO A 583 -28.48 24.87 -7.98
CA PRO A 583 -29.33 25.08 -9.14
C PRO A 583 -28.60 24.74 -10.45
N HIS A 584 -27.27 24.65 -10.45
CA HIS A 584 -26.43 24.46 -11.64
C HIS A 584 -26.18 22.99 -11.94
N THR A 585 -25.70 22.23 -10.96
CA THR A 585 -25.29 20.82 -11.10
C THR A 585 -26.34 19.84 -10.57
N LYS A 586 -27.27 20.33 -9.75
CA LYS A 586 -28.24 19.53 -8.96
C LYS A 586 -27.62 18.71 -7.84
N CYS A 587 -26.34 18.88 -7.55
CA CYS A 587 -25.69 18.27 -6.40
C CYS A 587 -26.25 18.84 -5.10
N THR A 588 -26.28 18.03 -4.03
CA THR A 588 -26.74 18.46 -2.71
C THR A 588 -25.59 18.40 -1.72
N TYR A 589 -25.30 19.53 -1.11
CA TYR A 589 -24.20 19.73 -0.18
C TYR A 589 -24.75 20.00 1.23
N PRO A 590 -24.10 19.49 2.29
CA PRO A 590 -24.30 20.02 3.63
C PRO A 590 -24.13 21.53 3.66
N SER A 591 -25.01 22.23 4.37
CA SER A 591 -25.08 23.68 4.42
C SER A 591 -25.41 24.10 5.85
N GLY A 592 -24.35 24.27 6.64
CA GLY A 592 -24.43 24.55 8.07
C GLY A 592 -24.12 23.31 8.91
N TRP A 593 -23.34 23.51 9.96
CA TRP A 593 -22.81 22.44 10.82
C TRP A 593 -22.81 22.86 12.28
N LYS A 594 -23.00 21.89 13.15
CA LYS A 594 -22.70 22.00 14.57
C LYS A 594 -21.52 21.07 14.86
N VAL A 595 -20.38 21.67 15.16
CA VAL A 595 -19.12 20.98 15.44
C VAL A 595 -18.89 21.00 16.94
N THR A 596 -18.74 19.83 17.56
CA THR A 596 -18.41 19.70 18.98
C THR A 596 -16.97 19.24 19.10
N VAL A 597 -16.14 19.94 19.89
CA VAL A 597 -14.75 19.54 20.17
C VAL A 597 -14.55 19.65 21.68
N GLY A 598 -14.33 18.51 22.35
CA GLY A 598 -14.39 18.44 23.81
C GLY A 598 -15.73 18.95 24.34
N ASP A 599 -15.70 19.95 25.22
CA ASP A 599 -16.90 20.56 25.83
C ASP A 599 -17.40 21.82 25.09
N GLU A 600 -16.82 22.17 23.94
CA GLU A 600 -17.18 23.35 23.16
C GLU A 600 -18.00 22.98 21.93
N VAL A 601 -19.04 23.78 21.67
CA VAL A 601 -19.96 23.59 20.55
C VAL A 601 -19.91 24.83 19.67
N PHE A 602 -19.57 24.63 18.40
CA PHE A 602 -19.45 25.66 17.39
C PHE A 602 -20.56 25.49 16.36
N THR A 603 -21.33 26.54 16.11
CA THR A 603 -22.26 26.60 14.97
C THR A 603 -21.58 27.29 13.82
N ILE A 604 -21.40 26.56 12.72
CA ILE A 604 -20.73 26.99 11.49
C ILE A 604 -21.77 27.19 10.42
N LEU A 605 -21.87 28.40 9.86
CA LEU A 605 -22.87 28.73 8.83
C LEU A 605 -22.23 29.40 7.60
N PRO A 606 -22.62 29.01 6.38
CA PRO A 606 -22.10 29.60 5.16
C PRO A 606 -22.52 31.05 5.02
N GLN A 607 -21.58 31.92 4.66
CA GLN A 607 -21.88 33.34 4.39
C GLN A 607 -22.58 33.53 3.04
N VAL A 608 -22.33 32.63 2.09
CA VAL A 608 -23.00 32.53 0.79
C VAL A 608 -23.34 31.07 0.56
N LYS A 609 -24.58 30.77 0.13
CA LYS A 609 -25.00 29.37 -0.09
C LYS A 609 -24.37 28.76 -1.34
N ASP A 610 -24.38 29.52 -2.44
CA ASP A 610 -23.80 29.11 -3.72
C ASP A 610 -22.31 29.45 -3.75
N GLN A 611 -21.49 28.51 -3.27
CA GLN A 611 -20.03 28.54 -3.33
C GLN A 611 -19.51 27.28 -4.05
N GLU A 612 -20.27 26.83 -5.06
CA GLU A 612 -19.95 25.64 -5.84
C GLU A 612 -18.94 25.96 -6.96
N LEU A 613 -17.80 25.28 -6.92
CA LEU A 613 -16.78 25.33 -7.95
C LEU A 613 -17.11 24.29 -9.03
N ARG A 614 -17.69 24.79 -10.12
CA ARG A 614 -18.26 23.99 -11.23
C ARG A 614 -17.21 23.74 -12.31
N ALA A 615 -16.18 23.00 -11.93
CA ALA A 615 -15.03 22.73 -12.77
C ALA A 615 -15.42 22.00 -14.09
N VAL A 616 -15.24 22.65 -15.24
CA VAL A 616 -15.43 22.03 -16.57
C VAL A 616 -14.12 21.39 -17.01
N HIS A 617 -14.11 20.07 -16.99
CA HIS A 617 -12.95 19.28 -17.38
C HIS A 617 -13.18 18.76 -18.82
N GLY A 618 -12.36 19.20 -19.78
CA GLY A 618 -12.60 18.88 -21.20
C GLY A 618 -12.40 17.41 -21.55
N TYR A 619 -11.32 16.80 -21.07
CA TYR A 619 -10.89 15.43 -21.38
C TYR A 619 -10.75 14.54 -20.14
N TRP A 620 -10.97 15.12 -18.96
CA TRP A 620 -10.97 14.45 -17.66
C TRP A 620 -12.35 14.71 -17.02
N ALA A 621 -12.76 13.94 -16.01
CA ALA A 621 -13.89 14.28 -15.16
C ALA A 621 -13.32 14.53 -13.77
N GLY A 622 -12.87 15.76 -13.52
CA GLY A 622 -12.39 16.14 -12.20
C GLY A 622 -13.54 16.53 -11.26
N PRO A 623 -13.24 16.66 -9.96
CA PRO A 623 -14.25 16.94 -8.95
C PRO A 623 -15.00 18.25 -9.11
N GLU A 624 -16.30 18.24 -8.84
CA GLU A 624 -17.02 19.40 -8.35
C GLU A 624 -16.76 19.58 -6.84
N TYR A 625 -16.41 20.80 -6.44
CA TYR A 625 -16.20 21.17 -5.05
C TYR A 625 -17.24 22.19 -4.60
N TRP A 626 -17.47 22.26 -3.28
CA TRP A 626 -18.05 23.44 -2.65
C TRP A 626 -16.99 24.02 -1.71
N GLU A 627 -16.63 25.29 -1.93
CA GLU A 627 -15.45 25.95 -1.37
C GLU A 627 -15.87 27.22 -0.66
N GLY A 628 -16.25 27.10 0.62
CA GLY A 628 -17.04 28.14 1.25
C GLY A 628 -16.41 28.84 2.44
N THR A 629 -16.52 30.17 2.45
CA THR A 629 -16.35 30.97 3.66
C THR A 629 -17.59 30.87 4.57
N ASN A 630 -17.33 30.71 5.87
CA ASN A 630 -18.33 30.48 6.90
C ASN A 630 -18.07 31.37 8.13
N THR A 631 -19.16 31.67 8.85
CA THR A 631 -19.12 32.23 10.20
C THR A 631 -19.07 31.11 11.23
N VAL A 632 -18.39 31.35 12.36
CA VAL A 632 -18.35 30.45 13.50
C VAL A 632 -18.87 31.19 14.72
N THR A 633 -19.85 30.60 15.40
CA THR A 633 -20.43 31.15 16.63
C THR A 633 -20.44 30.10 17.73
N SER A 634 -20.15 30.51 18.96
CA SER A 634 -20.28 29.68 20.16
C SER A 634 -20.59 30.53 21.38
N ASP A 635 -20.86 29.87 22.52
CA ASP A 635 -21.08 30.56 23.80
C ASP A 635 -19.81 31.20 24.37
N LYS A 636 -18.63 30.78 23.91
CA LYS A 636 -17.33 31.23 24.48
C LYS A 636 -16.57 32.18 23.55
N VAL A 637 -16.45 31.81 22.28
CA VAL A 637 -15.63 32.51 21.30
C VAL A 637 -16.20 32.37 19.89
N ASN A 638 -16.21 33.46 19.13
CA ASN A 638 -16.61 33.44 17.74
C ASN A 638 -15.39 33.24 16.83
N GLY A 639 -15.64 33.11 15.54
CA GLY A 639 -14.56 32.92 14.59
C GLY A 639 -15.04 32.89 13.15
N ARG A 640 -14.15 32.43 12.30
CA ARG A 640 -14.38 32.19 10.87
C ARG A 640 -13.97 30.76 10.54
N ALA A 641 -14.54 30.24 9.46
CA ALA A 641 -14.09 28.96 8.94
C ALA A 641 -14.14 28.93 7.42
N TYR A 642 -13.23 28.17 6.83
CA TYR A 642 -13.37 27.70 5.46
C TYR A 642 -13.77 26.23 5.48
N VAL A 643 -14.71 25.85 4.61
CA VAL A 643 -15.19 24.47 4.51
C VAL A 643 -15.11 24.04 3.05
N GLU A 644 -14.45 22.91 2.82
CA GLU A 644 -14.32 22.27 1.52
C GLU A 644 -15.14 20.97 1.52
N LEU A 645 -15.94 20.78 0.47
CA LEU A 645 -16.74 19.58 0.26
C LEU A 645 -16.44 18.98 -1.11
N ASN A 646 -15.91 17.75 -1.11
CA ASN A 646 -15.62 16.96 -2.32
C ASN A 646 -16.44 15.68 -2.35
N GLY A 647 -16.94 15.27 -3.51
CA GLY A 647 -17.57 13.95 -3.74
C GLY A 647 -19.10 13.93 -3.66
N TYR A 648 -19.73 15.03 -3.26
CA TYR A 648 -21.19 15.14 -3.09
C TYR A 648 -21.99 15.10 -4.41
N CYS A 649 -21.33 15.32 -5.55
CA CYS A 649 -21.95 15.22 -6.87
C CYS A 649 -21.99 13.80 -7.46
N ARG A 650 -21.11 12.90 -7.02
CA ARG A 650 -20.86 11.62 -7.72
C ARG A 650 -21.69 10.45 -7.20
N GLY A 651 -22.60 10.70 -6.25
CA GLY A 651 -23.26 9.66 -5.47
C GLY A 651 -22.25 9.04 -4.50
N ILE A 652 -22.50 9.17 -3.20
CA ILE A 652 -21.55 8.71 -2.19
C ILE A 652 -21.51 7.17 -2.22
N GLU A 653 -20.37 6.57 -2.57
CA GLU A 653 -20.09 5.17 -2.24
C GLU A 653 -20.18 5.03 -0.72
N GLY A 654 -21.30 4.49 -0.26
CA GLY A 654 -21.54 4.24 1.15
C GLY A 654 -22.28 5.33 1.93
N THR A 655 -23.37 5.87 1.39
CA THR A 655 -24.48 6.38 2.22
C THR A 655 -25.83 5.83 1.77
N TRP A 656 -25.95 4.51 1.71
CA TRP A 656 -27.27 3.88 1.89
C TRP A 656 -27.58 3.84 3.39
N GLY A 657 -27.98 4.97 3.99
CA GLY A 657 -28.23 4.95 5.44
C GLY A 657 -28.77 6.18 6.16
N ILE A 658 -28.69 7.40 5.63
CA ILE A 658 -29.24 8.59 6.33
C ILE A 658 -30.34 9.23 5.47
N ARG A 659 -31.34 8.43 5.10
CA ARG A 659 -32.71 8.94 4.99
C ARG A 659 -33.35 8.70 6.34
N ASN A 660 -33.26 9.69 7.22
CA ASN A 660 -34.24 9.84 8.30
C ASN A 660 -35.59 10.20 7.65
N LYS A 661 -36.25 9.22 7.03
CA LYS A 661 -37.67 9.31 6.72
C LYS A 661 -38.42 9.03 8.01
N LYS A 662 -38.62 10.09 8.81
CA LYS A 662 -39.88 10.22 9.53
C LYS A 662 -41.00 10.29 8.49
N LYS A 663 -41.64 9.16 8.24
CA LYS A 663 -43.08 9.05 7.96
C LYS A 663 -43.58 7.75 8.54
#